data_AF-A0A171KQU3-F1
#
_entry.id   AF-A0A171KQU3-F1
#
_cell.length_a   1.000
_cell.length_b   1.000
_cell.length_c   1.000
_cell.angle_alpha   90.00
_cell.angle_beta   90.00
_cell.angle_gamma   90.00
#
_symmetry.space_group_name_H-M   'P 1'
#
loop_
_entity.id
_entity.type
_entity.pdbx_description
1 polymer ?
#
loop_
_entity_poly.entity_id
_entity_poly.type
_entity_poly.pdbx_seq_one_letter_code
_entity_poly.pdbx_strand_id
1 'polypeptide(L)'
;MSVSRSFQRSGLKLKRLVLPGLLAALIWPSAASAFDPFVVRDIRVDGLQRTDAGTVFGYLPVKVGETFTESDASAAIRRLYATGYFNDVRIETDNNVVVVVVQERPTIAAINFNGMREFDADAIKKSLREVGFGEGRIFDRSMLEQAEFELKQQYLAKGKYGVEITATITPLPRNRVGINFEVFEGQVARIRDIHIVGNEAFSSSTLQDEMQLTTPGWMTWYTGTDKYSREKLEGDIEALRSYYMDRGYLEFSVEPPQVTISPDRKDIFITITVHEGKPYKVSNVKLAGDLLGLDDQLQKLVTVKAGDTFSASETNATAKAITDYLGDLGYAFANVNPNPILNRETGETELTFYVDPSRRVYVRRIEIGGNTRTRDAVIRRELRQQEAAWYDASNIRMSRDRVDRLGYFNEVNVNTHPVPGTIDQVDVSVDVKEKPTGMINLGIGYGSTEKAILSAGISEDNVFGSGTNLTFNVNTSRSNRSAVLSHTDPYWTRDGISRSTSLYYRSIKPFYNNDGDYRVRAMGLGLNFGVPISELDRIFLGVNYERNELSLYDNSPLAYEEFVQDYGSKTNALIFSIGWAKDSRDSALAPNSGSYTRLKADFSTLDLKYYMLSAQHQYFLPLNRSFTLAFNGMVDYGKGYGGKGYPLIKNIYAGGLGTVRGYEGSSLGPKDTRTGNYLGGSKRVVGNVQLYLPFPGAQRDRSLRWFLFGDAGQIYSDNQDIDFGDLRYSVGVGLSWNSPMGPLQISYGRALRDKPGDEKQSFQFQIGTAF
;
A
#
# COMPACT_ATOMS: atom_id res chain seq x y z
N MET A 1 -36.16 43.04 -28.56
CA MET A 1 -36.51 44.48 -28.68
C MET A 1 -35.34 45.17 -29.35
N SER A 2 -35.62 45.95 -30.40
CA SER A 2 -34.67 46.47 -31.39
C SER A 2 -33.70 47.52 -30.85
N VAL A 3 -32.54 47.67 -31.50
CA VAL A 3 -32.20 48.78 -32.41
C VAL A 3 -30.72 48.68 -32.82
N SER A 4 -30.49 48.60 -34.13
CA SER A 4 -29.22 48.79 -34.84
C SER A 4 -28.83 50.27 -34.95
N ARG A 5 -27.54 50.61 -35.05
CA ARG A 5 -26.98 51.80 -35.75
C ARG A 5 -25.47 51.64 -35.86
N SER A 6 -24.90 51.31 -37.02
CA SER A 6 -24.59 52.13 -38.21
C SER A 6 -23.40 53.07 -38.02
N PHE A 7 -22.31 52.69 -38.65
CA PHE A 7 -21.09 53.45 -38.95
C PHE A 7 -21.39 54.79 -39.66
N GLN A 8 -20.64 55.83 -39.30
CA GLN A 8 -20.38 56.96 -40.20
C GLN A 8 -18.92 57.40 -40.05
N ARG A 9 -18.15 57.26 -41.14
CA ARG A 9 -16.82 57.83 -41.34
C ARG A 9 -16.98 59.27 -41.82
N SER A 10 -16.26 60.20 -41.21
CA SER A 10 -15.86 61.46 -41.85
C SER A 10 -14.37 61.66 -41.61
N GLY A 11 -13.60 61.70 -42.70
CA GLY A 11 -12.18 62.00 -42.67
C GLY A 11 -11.95 63.50 -42.66
N LEU A 12 -10.98 63.96 -41.88
CA LEU A 12 -10.39 65.28 -42.05
C LEU A 12 -8.88 65.16 -42.26
N LYS A 13 -8.43 65.70 -43.39
CA LYS A 13 -7.03 65.81 -43.80
C LYS A 13 -6.31 66.91 -43.01
N LEU A 14 -5.08 66.61 -42.63
CA LEU A 14 -4.06 67.51 -42.08
C LEU A 14 -3.96 68.85 -42.82
N LYS A 15 -3.81 69.95 -42.06
CA LYS A 15 -2.95 71.06 -42.43
C LYS A 15 -1.88 71.27 -41.36
N ARG A 16 -0.64 70.98 -41.75
CA ARG A 16 0.62 71.30 -41.08
C ARG A 16 0.71 72.82 -40.89
N LEU A 17 0.78 73.32 -39.65
CA LEU A 17 1.43 74.58 -39.23
C LEU A 17 1.04 74.95 -37.77
N VAL A 18 1.31 74.07 -36.79
CA VAL A 18 1.28 74.45 -35.34
C VAL A 18 2.42 73.75 -34.56
N LEU A 19 3.48 73.29 -35.25
CA LEU A 19 4.51 72.45 -34.64
C LEU A 19 5.66 73.16 -33.88
N PRO A 20 5.93 74.49 -33.95
CA PRO A 20 6.99 75.08 -33.12
C PRO A 20 6.52 75.66 -31.77
N GLY A 21 5.22 75.93 -31.57
CA GLY A 21 4.72 76.57 -30.34
C GLY A 21 4.41 75.58 -29.20
N LEU A 22 4.06 74.33 -29.53
CA LEU A 22 3.71 73.29 -28.55
C LEU A 22 4.93 72.48 -28.06
N LEU A 23 6.07 72.59 -28.74
CA LEU A 23 7.34 71.97 -28.33
C LEU A 23 8.12 72.81 -27.31
N ALA A 24 7.85 74.11 -27.20
CA ALA A 24 8.48 74.99 -26.20
C ALA A 24 7.83 74.93 -24.80
N ALA A 25 6.61 74.38 -24.68
CA ALA A 25 5.92 74.17 -23.40
C ALA A 25 6.15 72.77 -22.79
N LEU A 26 6.87 71.88 -23.50
CA LEU A 26 7.25 70.54 -23.04
C LEU A 26 8.69 70.46 -22.52
N ILE A 27 9.39 71.59 -22.43
CA ILE A 27 10.75 71.72 -21.87
C ILE A 27 10.74 72.65 -20.65
N TRP A 28 9.67 72.60 -19.85
CA TRP A 28 9.87 72.80 -18.42
C TRP A 28 10.23 71.43 -17.85
N PRO A 29 11.48 71.22 -17.37
CA PRO A 29 11.70 70.15 -16.44
C PRO A 29 10.84 70.51 -15.23
N SER A 30 9.72 69.81 -15.06
CA SER A 30 9.16 69.61 -13.74
C SER A 30 10.31 68.97 -12.95
N ALA A 31 11.08 69.78 -12.24
CA ALA A 31 12.02 69.29 -11.27
C ALA A 31 11.17 68.48 -10.30
N ALA A 32 11.20 67.16 -10.46
CA ALA A 32 10.82 66.26 -9.39
C ALA A 32 11.63 66.73 -8.20
N SER A 33 10.95 67.23 -7.17
CA SER A 33 11.60 67.76 -5.99
C SER A 33 12.27 66.59 -5.27
N ALA A 34 13.52 66.32 -5.63
CA ALA A 34 14.43 65.55 -4.81
C ALA A 34 14.70 66.40 -3.56
N PHE A 35 14.56 65.80 -2.38
CA PHE A 35 14.96 66.48 -1.15
C PHE A 35 16.49 66.51 -1.09
N ASP A 36 17.06 67.65 -0.69
CA ASP A 36 18.50 67.75 -0.47
C ASP A 36 18.92 66.81 0.67
N PRO A 37 20.06 66.11 0.55
CA PRO A 37 20.56 65.26 1.63
C PRO A 37 20.65 66.03 2.95
N PHE A 38 19.97 65.52 3.98
CA PHE A 38 19.91 66.17 5.28
C PHE A 38 20.28 65.19 6.40
N VAL A 39 20.73 65.75 7.53
CA VAL A 39 21.01 64.96 8.73
C VAL A 39 19.70 64.67 9.46
N VAL A 40 19.38 63.39 9.64
CA VAL A 40 18.13 62.95 10.25
C VAL A 40 18.07 63.39 11.71
N ARG A 41 17.13 64.27 12.04
CA ARG A 41 16.90 64.72 13.41
C ARG A 41 16.08 63.73 14.22
N ASP A 42 15.11 63.10 13.58
CA ASP A 42 14.19 62.14 14.19
C ASP A 42 13.59 61.23 13.09
N ILE A 43 13.08 60.06 13.48
CA ILE A 43 12.37 59.14 12.59
C ILE A 43 11.02 58.80 13.21
N ARG A 44 9.94 59.16 12.53
CA ARG A 44 8.56 58.86 12.94
C ARG A 44 7.99 57.74 12.08
N VAL A 45 7.22 56.84 12.68
CA VAL A 45 6.50 55.79 11.94
C VAL A 45 5.01 55.95 12.15
N ASP A 46 4.26 56.11 11.06
CA ASP A 46 2.81 56.29 11.07
C ASP A 46 2.12 55.09 10.39
N GLY A 47 0.98 54.65 10.93
CA GLY A 47 0.14 53.60 10.35
C GLY A 47 0.39 52.17 10.86
N LEU A 48 1.26 52.00 11.86
CA LEU A 48 1.40 50.74 12.60
C LEU A 48 0.14 50.45 13.44
N GLN A 49 -0.24 49.18 13.50
CA GLN A 49 -1.36 48.71 14.32
C GLN A 49 -0.96 47.53 15.20
N ARG A 50 -0.23 46.56 14.63
CA ARG A 50 0.20 45.34 15.32
C ARG A 50 1.72 45.19 15.41
N THR A 51 2.45 45.77 14.47
CA THR A 51 3.91 45.68 14.41
C THR A 51 4.51 46.73 15.34
N ASP A 52 5.52 46.33 16.13
CA ASP A 52 6.22 47.26 17.01
C ASP A 52 7.10 48.22 16.19
N ALA A 53 7.12 49.50 16.56
CA ALA A 53 7.91 50.53 15.86
C ALA A 53 9.41 50.19 15.83
N GLY A 54 9.95 49.52 16.86
CA GLY A 54 11.32 49.02 16.90
C GLY A 54 11.68 48.08 15.75
N THR A 55 10.70 47.34 15.24
CA THR A 55 10.88 46.45 14.08
C THR A 55 11.17 47.28 12.82
N VAL A 56 10.41 48.35 12.59
CA VAL A 56 10.59 49.25 11.44
C VAL A 56 11.95 49.93 11.52
N PHE A 57 12.33 50.44 12.69
CA PHE A 57 13.62 51.10 12.90
C PHE A 57 14.82 50.18 12.62
N GLY A 58 14.70 48.88 12.92
CA GLY A 58 15.76 47.90 12.65
C GLY A 58 16.02 47.63 11.16
N TYR A 59 15.04 47.86 10.29
CA TYR A 59 15.17 47.61 8.84
C TYR A 59 15.55 48.85 8.03
N LEU A 60 15.52 50.04 8.64
CA LEU A 60 15.95 51.27 7.98
C LEU A 60 17.48 51.28 7.78
N PRO A 61 17.97 51.75 6.62
CA PRO A 61 19.40 51.84 6.33
C PRO A 61 20.11 52.98 7.07
N VAL A 62 19.36 53.87 7.72
CA VAL A 62 19.84 55.08 8.39
C VAL A 62 19.30 55.20 9.81
N LYS A 63 20.08 55.84 10.68
CA LYS A 63 19.73 56.15 12.06
C LYS A 63 19.64 57.66 12.29
N VAL A 64 19.03 58.05 13.41
CA VAL A 64 19.03 59.44 13.87
C VAL A 64 20.48 59.94 14.02
N GLY A 65 20.79 61.07 13.39
CA GLY A 65 22.13 61.66 13.33
C GLY A 65 22.94 61.34 12.07
N GLU A 66 22.47 60.44 11.20
CA GLU A 66 23.12 60.10 9.92
C GLU A 66 22.52 60.92 8.77
N THR A 67 23.26 61.07 7.67
CA THR A 67 22.78 61.76 6.46
C THR A 67 21.83 60.84 5.68
N PHE A 68 20.60 61.29 5.45
CA PHE A 68 19.62 60.56 4.65
C PHE A 68 19.65 61.01 3.20
N THR A 69 19.84 60.06 2.30
CA THR A 69 19.86 60.29 0.85
C THR A 69 18.67 59.64 0.16
N GLU A 70 18.40 60.02 -1.08
CA GLU A 70 17.34 59.40 -1.90
C GLU A 70 17.58 57.89 -2.14
N SER A 71 18.85 57.48 -2.26
CA SER A 71 19.20 56.06 -2.34
C SER A 71 18.86 55.31 -1.07
N ASP A 72 18.99 55.95 0.09
CA ASP A 72 18.60 55.39 1.39
C ASP A 72 17.08 55.29 1.50
N ALA A 73 16.32 56.26 1.00
CA ALA A 73 14.86 56.20 0.93
C ALA A 73 14.39 55.02 0.06
N SER A 74 14.97 54.87 -1.12
CA SER A 74 14.67 53.75 -2.03
C SER A 74 15.11 52.39 -1.46
N ALA A 75 16.21 52.35 -0.71
CA ALA A 75 16.66 51.14 -0.01
C ALA A 75 15.76 50.80 1.18
N ALA A 76 15.31 51.80 1.94
CA ALA A 76 14.38 51.67 3.06
C ALA A 76 13.03 51.11 2.59
N ILE A 77 12.44 51.69 1.54
CA ILE A 77 11.19 51.19 0.94
C ILE A 77 11.35 49.72 0.53
N ARG A 78 12.43 49.38 -0.20
CA ARG A 78 12.68 47.99 -0.64
C ARG A 78 12.86 47.03 0.53
N ARG A 79 13.61 47.40 1.58
CA ARG A 79 13.81 46.56 2.77
C ARG A 79 12.51 46.35 3.53
N LEU A 80 11.70 47.40 3.71
CA LEU A 80 10.42 47.32 4.40
C LEU A 80 9.39 46.50 3.60
N TYR A 81 9.33 46.64 2.27
CA TYR A 81 8.50 45.76 1.44
C TYR A 81 8.95 44.30 1.49
N ALA A 82 10.27 44.05 1.48
CA ALA A 82 10.83 42.69 1.55
C ALA A 82 10.50 41.97 2.87
N THR A 83 10.13 42.68 3.94
CA THR A 83 9.66 42.05 5.19
C THR A 83 8.31 41.33 5.02
N GLY A 84 7.52 41.71 4.01
CA GLY A 84 6.18 41.18 3.79
C GLY A 84 5.13 41.65 4.79
N TYR A 85 5.44 42.60 5.69
CA TYR A 85 4.52 43.10 6.71
C TYR A 85 3.58 44.20 6.21
N PHE A 86 3.95 44.89 5.13
CA PHE A 86 3.27 46.09 4.66
C PHE A 86 2.75 45.91 3.23
N ASN A 87 1.57 46.47 2.92
CA ASN A 87 1.03 46.52 1.56
C ASN A 87 1.43 47.82 0.83
N ASP A 88 1.58 48.90 1.59
CA ASP A 88 2.04 50.20 1.11
C ASP A 88 3.11 50.75 2.06
N VAL A 89 4.24 51.21 1.52
CA VAL A 89 5.30 51.90 2.28
C VAL A 89 5.66 53.18 1.55
N ARG A 90 5.51 54.30 2.24
CA ARG A 90 5.88 55.63 1.76
C ARG A 90 6.82 56.28 2.75
N ILE A 91 7.75 57.06 2.21
CA ILE A 91 8.66 57.86 3.02
C ILE A 91 8.40 59.31 2.67
N GLU A 92 8.03 60.07 3.69
CA GLU A 92 7.83 61.51 3.62
C GLU A 92 8.95 62.18 4.45
N THR A 93 9.34 63.38 4.05
CA THR A 93 10.39 64.15 4.74
C THR A 93 9.82 65.50 5.14
N ASP A 94 9.81 65.81 6.44
CA ASP A 94 9.30 67.06 6.98
C ASP A 94 10.32 67.65 7.97
N ASN A 95 10.85 68.85 7.70
CA ASN A 95 11.76 69.57 8.60
C ASN A 95 12.93 68.72 9.16
N ASN A 96 13.64 67.98 8.30
CA ASN A 96 14.72 67.04 8.63
C ASN A 96 14.31 65.84 9.51
N VAL A 97 13.01 65.52 9.57
CA VAL A 97 12.44 64.30 10.16
C VAL A 97 12.01 63.36 9.03
N VAL A 98 12.40 62.09 9.14
CA VAL A 98 11.96 61.04 8.20
C VAL A 98 10.66 60.43 8.74
N VAL A 99 9.57 60.57 7.99
CA VAL A 99 8.26 60.00 8.34
C VAL A 99 8.02 58.78 7.46
N VAL A 100 8.02 57.60 8.09
CA VAL A 100 7.76 56.33 7.44
C VAL A 100 6.27 56.02 7.59
N VAL A 101 5.51 56.27 6.52
CA VAL A 101 4.07 55.97 6.47
C VAL A 101 3.89 54.57 5.92
N VAL A 102 3.35 53.68 6.75
CA VAL A 102 3.14 52.28 6.38
C VAL A 102 1.68 51.90 6.52
N GLN A 103 1.23 51.02 5.62
CA GLN A 103 -0.03 50.33 5.79
C GLN A 103 0.27 48.84 5.99
N GLU A 104 -0.09 48.34 7.18
CA GLU A 104 0.12 46.93 7.53
C GLU A 104 -0.80 46.02 6.72
N ARG A 105 -0.25 44.90 6.27
CA ARG A 105 -1.05 43.81 5.70
C ARG A 105 -1.95 43.20 6.78
N PRO A 106 -3.20 42.86 6.45
CA PRO A 106 -4.09 42.25 7.42
C PRO A 106 -3.62 40.86 7.81
N THR A 107 -3.99 40.40 9.01
CA THR A 107 -3.74 39.02 9.44
C THR A 107 -4.95 38.12 9.12
N ILE A 108 -4.71 36.88 8.71
CA ILE A 108 -5.75 35.88 8.46
C ILE A 108 -6.36 35.47 9.81
N ALA A 109 -7.65 35.74 10.01
CA ALA A 109 -8.34 35.42 11.26
C ALA A 109 -8.90 33.99 11.28
N ALA A 110 -9.48 33.56 10.16
CA ALA A 110 -10.12 32.27 9.99
C ALA A 110 -10.12 31.89 8.51
N ILE A 111 -10.01 30.59 8.24
CA ILE A 111 -10.20 30.01 6.90
C ILE A 111 -11.37 29.03 6.97
N ASN A 112 -12.36 29.24 6.10
CA ASN A 112 -13.55 28.38 6.01
C ASN A 112 -13.65 27.77 4.61
N PHE A 113 -14.15 26.54 4.54
CA PHE A 113 -14.40 25.81 3.30
C PHE A 113 -15.87 25.44 3.23
N ASN A 114 -16.56 25.88 2.18
CA ASN A 114 -17.95 25.54 1.91
C ASN A 114 -18.04 24.69 0.64
N GLY A 115 -18.77 23.58 0.69
CA GLY A 115 -18.99 22.70 -0.48
C GLY A 115 -17.92 21.62 -0.70
N MET A 116 -16.86 21.61 0.11
CA MET A 116 -15.84 20.56 0.16
C MET A 116 -16.40 19.28 0.82
N ARG A 117 -16.40 18.16 0.10
CA ARG A 117 -16.85 16.83 0.52
C ARG A 117 -15.80 15.74 0.29
N GLU A 118 -14.92 15.90 -0.69
CA GLU A 118 -13.87 14.93 -1.02
C GLU A 118 -12.74 14.91 0.01
N PHE A 119 -12.42 16.06 0.58
CA PHE A 119 -11.31 16.23 1.50
C PHE A 119 -11.81 16.69 2.87
N ASP A 120 -11.06 16.32 3.91
CA ASP A 120 -11.25 16.87 5.24
C ASP A 120 -10.71 18.31 5.30
N ALA A 121 -11.56 19.25 5.67
CA ALA A 121 -11.23 20.67 5.70
C ALA A 121 -10.07 20.97 6.66
N ASP A 122 -9.97 20.27 7.78
CA ASP A 122 -8.89 20.48 8.76
C ASP A 122 -7.53 19.98 8.24
N ALA A 123 -7.52 18.89 7.48
CA ALA A 123 -6.32 18.40 6.80
C ALA A 123 -5.81 19.43 5.77
N ILE A 124 -6.72 20.04 4.99
CA ILE A 124 -6.38 21.11 4.05
C ILE A 124 -5.85 22.34 4.77
N LYS A 125 -6.48 22.78 5.87
CA LYS A 125 -5.98 23.89 6.69
C LYS A 125 -4.56 23.65 7.17
N LYS A 126 -4.26 22.43 7.63
CA LYS A 126 -2.92 22.05 8.08
C LYS A 126 -1.91 22.11 6.93
N SER A 127 -2.27 21.53 5.78
CA SER A 127 -1.44 21.55 4.57
C SER A 127 -1.11 22.98 4.14
N LEU A 128 -2.11 23.86 4.03
CA LEU A 128 -1.90 25.26 3.64
C LEU A 128 -1.00 26.00 4.63
N ARG A 129 -1.15 25.72 5.94
CA ARG A 129 -0.34 26.34 6.98
C ARG A 129 1.15 25.99 6.86
N GLU A 130 1.48 24.78 6.41
CA GLU A 130 2.86 24.35 6.14
C GLU A 130 3.48 25.13 4.97
N VAL A 131 2.68 25.54 3.99
CA VAL A 131 3.11 26.40 2.86
C VAL A 131 3.08 27.90 3.22
N GLY A 132 2.84 28.23 4.50
CA GLY A 132 2.85 29.61 5.00
C GLY A 132 1.51 30.35 4.92
N PHE A 133 0.44 29.72 4.44
CA PHE A 133 -0.91 30.29 4.36
C PHE A 133 -1.83 29.68 5.42
N GLY A 134 -2.17 30.44 6.46
CA GLY A 134 -2.98 29.89 7.55
C GLY A 134 -3.42 30.92 8.57
N GLU A 135 -4.30 30.51 9.49
CA GLU A 135 -4.77 31.36 10.59
C GLU A 135 -3.60 31.90 11.41
N GLY A 136 -3.61 33.20 11.70
CA GLY A 136 -2.54 33.91 12.39
C GLY A 136 -1.36 34.34 11.50
N ARG A 137 -1.32 33.96 10.22
CA ARG A 137 -0.32 34.45 9.25
C ARG A 137 -0.78 35.75 8.60
N ILE A 138 0.17 36.49 8.04
CA ILE A 138 -0.08 37.72 7.30
C ILE A 138 -0.72 37.35 5.97
N PHE A 139 -1.77 38.08 5.59
CA PHE A 139 -2.46 37.87 4.33
C PHE A 139 -1.66 38.48 3.17
N ASP A 140 -1.42 37.66 2.16
CA ASP A 140 -0.89 38.07 0.86
C ASP A 140 -1.81 37.49 -0.22
N ARG A 141 -2.19 38.33 -1.19
CA ARG A 141 -3.04 37.93 -2.31
C ARG A 141 -2.37 36.86 -3.18
N SER A 142 -1.06 36.94 -3.39
CA SER A 142 -0.32 35.93 -4.17
C SER A 142 -0.37 34.55 -3.51
N MET A 143 -0.31 34.50 -2.17
CA MET A 143 -0.43 33.26 -1.41
C MET A 143 -1.85 32.70 -1.42
N LEU A 144 -2.87 33.56 -1.48
CA LEU A 144 -4.26 33.12 -1.67
C LEU A 144 -4.46 32.46 -3.04
N GLU A 145 -3.97 33.10 -4.10
CA GLU A 145 -4.05 32.58 -5.48
C GLU A 145 -3.26 31.26 -5.60
N GLN A 146 -2.09 31.15 -4.94
CA GLN A 146 -1.35 29.89 -4.85
C GLN A 146 -2.16 28.82 -4.09
N ALA A 147 -2.78 29.16 -2.95
CA ALA A 147 -3.60 28.23 -2.19
C ALA A 147 -4.82 27.73 -2.99
N GLU A 148 -5.49 28.61 -3.74
CA GLU A 148 -6.56 28.22 -4.68
C GLU A 148 -6.05 27.26 -5.75
N PHE A 149 -4.88 27.56 -6.34
CA PHE A 149 -4.27 26.72 -7.35
C PHE A 149 -3.89 25.34 -6.81
N GLU A 150 -3.23 25.26 -5.66
CA GLU A 150 -2.86 23.99 -5.01
C GLU A 150 -4.09 23.16 -4.66
N LEU A 151 -5.12 23.79 -4.07
CA LEU A 151 -6.37 23.10 -3.77
C LEU A 151 -7.03 22.57 -5.05
N LYS A 152 -7.01 23.35 -6.13
CA LYS A 152 -7.48 22.90 -7.44
C LYS A 152 -6.67 21.69 -7.93
N GLN A 153 -5.34 21.72 -7.86
CA GLN A 153 -4.49 20.59 -8.27
C GLN A 153 -4.82 19.30 -7.49
N GLN A 154 -5.09 19.39 -6.19
CA GLN A 154 -5.48 18.22 -5.40
C GLN A 154 -6.79 17.59 -5.89
N TYR A 155 -7.78 18.41 -6.25
CA TYR A 155 -9.02 17.92 -6.87
C TYR A 155 -8.79 17.30 -8.25
N LEU A 156 -7.92 17.90 -9.08
CA LEU A 156 -7.56 17.36 -10.39
C LEU A 156 -6.89 15.99 -10.27
N ALA A 157 -6.01 15.81 -9.28
CA ALA A 157 -5.37 14.51 -8.98
C ALA A 157 -6.38 13.43 -8.58
N LYS A 158 -7.55 13.80 -8.05
CA LYS A 158 -8.68 12.89 -7.75
C LYS A 158 -9.63 12.67 -8.92
N GLY A 159 -9.32 13.20 -10.10
CA GLY A 159 -10.17 13.07 -11.29
C GLY A 159 -11.34 14.07 -11.35
N LYS A 160 -11.36 15.09 -10.48
CA LYS A 160 -12.42 16.11 -10.41
C LYS A 160 -12.05 17.35 -11.23
N TYR A 161 -12.11 17.21 -12.56
CA TYR A 161 -11.82 18.31 -13.51
C TYR A 161 -12.93 19.37 -13.59
N GLY A 162 -14.13 19.03 -13.10
CA GLY A 162 -15.25 19.96 -12.98
C GLY A 162 -15.13 20.96 -11.83
N VAL A 163 -14.04 20.91 -11.05
CA VAL A 163 -13.90 21.70 -9.82
C VAL A 163 -13.81 23.21 -10.09
N GLU A 164 -14.58 23.99 -9.34
CA GLU A 164 -14.50 25.45 -9.29
C GLU A 164 -14.32 25.88 -7.84
N ILE A 165 -13.27 26.67 -7.59
CA ILE A 165 -12.91 27.17 -6.26
C ILE A 165 -12.89 28.68 -6.36
N THR A 166 -13.66 29.34 -5.51
CA THR A 166 -13.71 30.80 -5.41
C THR A 166 -13.42 31.21 -3.98
N ALA A 167 -12.35 31.97 -3.72
CA ALA A 167 -12.14 32.57 -2.41
C ALA A 167 -12.79 33.95 -2.30
N THR A 168 -13.58 34.12 -1.24
CA THR A 168 -14.15 35.40 -0.85
C THR A 168 -13.40 35.94 0.37
N ILE A 169 -12.83 37.15 0.23
CA ILE A 169 -12.11 37.85 1.29
C ILE A 169 -13.10 38.76 2.02
N THR A 170 -13.28 38.53 3.33
CA THR A 170 -14.14 39.34 4.18
C THR A 170 -13.28 40.16 5.16
N PRO A 171 -13.23 41.51 5.05
CA PRO A 171 -12.56 42.35 6.03
C PRO A 171 -13.18 42.20 7.42
N LEU A 172 -12.33 42.10 8.45
CA LEU A 172 -12.72 41.97 9.84
C LEU A 172 -12.11 43.10 10.69
N PRO A 173 -12.72 43.45 11.83
CA PRO A 173 -12.17 44.46 12.73
C PRO A 173 -10.75 44.13 13.20
N ARG A 174 -9.96 45.19 13.44
CA ARG A 174 -8.55 45.15 13.88
C ARG A 174 -7.56 44.64 12.81
N ASN A 175 -7.70 45.13 11.57
CA ASN A 175 -6.86 44.80 10.40
C ASN A 175 -6.69 43.27 10.21
N ARG A 176 -7.83 42.58 10.12
CA ARG A 176 -7.88 41.14 9.91
C ARG A 176 -8.75 40.82 8.70
N VAL A 177 -8.56 39.63 8.13
CA VAL A 177 -9.40 39.12 7.05
C VAL A 177 -9.86 37.70 7.36
N GLY A 178 -11.12 37.41 7.07
CA GLY A 178 -11.65 36.05 7.00
C GLY A 178 -11.65 35.60 5.54
N ILE A 179 -11.24 34.36 5.30
CA ILE A 179 -11.15 33.81 3.95
C ILE A 179 -12.13 32.65 3.86
N ASN A 180 -13.07 32.73 2.91
CA ASN A 180 -14.05 31.67 2.68
C ASN A 180 -13.85 31.10 1.27
N PHE A 181 -13.46 29.83 1.19
CA PHE A 181 -13.37 29.10 -0.07
C PHE A 181 -14.71 28.44 -0.37
N GLU A 182 -15.37 28.88 -1.43
CA GLU A 182 -16.54 28.21 -1.99
C GLU A 182 -16.07 27.21 -3.05
N VAL A 183 -16.29 25.93 -2.78
CA VAL A 183 -15.83 24.83 -3.60
C VAL A 183 -17.03 24.12 -4.22
N PHE A 184 -17.11 24.15 -5.55
CA PHE A 184 -17.99 23.30 -6.32
C PHE A 184 -17.16 22.17 -6.94
N GLU A 185 -17.31 20.94 -6.42
CA GLU A 185 -16.42 19.83 -6.80
C GLU A 185 -16.66 19.27 -8.21
N GLY A 186 -17.87 19.43 -8.75
CA GLY A 186 -18.27 18.76 -9.99
C GLY A 186 -18.38 17.23 -9.89
N GLN A 187 -18.71 16.59 -11.02
CA GLN A 187 -18.69 15.13 -11.14
C GLN A 187 -17.27 14.64 -11.51
N VAL A 188 -16.96 13.38 -11.16
CA VAL A 188 -15.71 12.74 -11.58
C VAL A 188 -15.77 12.50 -13.08
N ALA A 189 -14.79 13.01 -13.82
CA ALA A 189 -14.71 12.82 -15.25
C ALA A 189 -14.19 11.41 -15.58
N ARG A 190 -14.79 10.76 -16.58
CA ARG A 190 -14.43 9.41 -17.02
C ARG A 190 -13.77 9.45 -18.39
N ILE A 191 -12.82 8.54 -18.60
CA ILE A 191 -12.17 8.38 -19.89
C ILE A 191 -13.18 7.74 -20.83
N ARG A 192 -13.55 8.47 -21.89
CA ARG A 192 -14.50 7.99 -22.90
C ARG A 192 -13.80 7.20 -24.00
N ASP A 193 -12.64 7.67 -24.43
CA ASP A 193 -11.84 7.07 -25.48
C ASP A 193 -10.34 7.30 -25.27
N ILE A 194 -9.54 6.33 -25.71
CA ILE A 194 -8.07 6.41 -25.74
C ILE A 194 -7.63 6.11 -27.16
N HIS A 195 -7.18 7.13 -27.86
CA HIS A 195 -6.74 7.02 -29.25
C HIS A 195 -5.22 7.02 -29.32
N ILE A 196 -4.64 5.94 -29.86
CA ILE A 196 -3.20 5.86 -30.12
C ILE A 196 -2.99 6.04 -31.61
N VAL A 197 -2.14 6.99 -31.98
CA VAL A 197 -1.86 7.39 -33.37
C VAL A 197 -0.38 7.20 -33.66
N GLY A 198 -0.05 6.69 -34.85
CA GLY A 198 1.32 6.45 -35.29
C GLY A 198 1.86 5.06 -34.98
N ASN A 199 1.04 4.19 -34.38
CA ASN A 199 1.37 2.78 -34.21
C ASN A 199 1.09 2.00 -35.51
N GLU A 200 2.11 1.35 -36.08
CA GLU A 200 2.03 0.53 -37.30
C GLU A 200 2.43 -0.93 -37.00
N ALA A 201 3.43 -1.14 -36.13
CA ALA A 201 3.94 -2.46 -35.77
C ALA A 201 3.02 -3.23 -34.82
N PHE A 202 2.31 -2.53 -33.92
CA PHE A 202 1.38 -3.14 -32.96
C PHE A 202 -0.01 -2.54 -33.09
N SER A 203 -1.05 -3.33 -32.84
CA SER A 203 -2.43 -2.82 -32.85
C SER A 203 -2.68 -1.92 -31.64
N SER A 204 -3.53 -0.90 -31.80
CA SER A 204 -3.88 0.02 -30.71
C SER A 204 -4.52 -0.73 -29.53
N SER A 205 -5.25 -1.82 -29.79
CA SER A 205 -5.80 -2.68 -28.74
C SER A 205 -4.72 -3.35 -27.89
N THR A 206 -3.63 -3.83 -28.52
CA THR A 206 -2.51 -4.48 -27.82
C THR A 206 -1.80 -3.48 -26.91
N LEU A 207 -1.66 -2.24 -27.37
CA LEU A 207 -1.05 -1.16 -26.59
C LEU A 207 -1.96 -0.69 -25.45
N GLN A 208 -3.25 -0.53 -25.72
CA GLN A 208 -4.25 -0.22 -24.69
C GLN A 208 -4.31 -1.31 -23.61
N ASP A 209 -4.15 -2.58 -23.97
CA ASP A 209 -4.09 -3.69 -23.01
C ASP A 209 -2.87 -3.59 -22.07
N GLU A 210 -1.81 -2.89 -22.45
CA GLU A 210 -0.64 -2.67 -21.60
C GLU A 210 -0.79 -1.48 -20.64
N MET A 211 -1.73 -0.59 -20.93
CA MET A 211 -2.08 0.55 -20.07
C MET A 211 -2.90 0.12 -18.85
N GLN A 212 -2.80 0.88 -17.77
CA GLN A 212 -3.65 0.77 -16.58
C GLN A 212 -4.99 1.49 -16.77
N LEU A 213 -4.99 2.62 -17.49
CA LEU A 213 -6.21 3.36 -17.82
C LEU A 213 -6.99 2.67 -18.93
N THR A 214 -8.30 2.57 -18.76
CA THR A 214 -9.20 1.91 -19.73
C THR A 214 -10.44 2.75 -20.00
N THR A 215 -11.14 2.47 -21.10
CA THR A 215 -12.48 3.02 -21.34
C THR A 215 -13.52 2.34 -20.44
N PRO A 216 -14.76 2.88 -20.32
CA PRO A 216 -15.75 2.38 -19.37
C PRO A 216 -16.26 1.01 -19.82
N GLY A 217 -15.80 -0.02 -19.11
CA GLY A 217 -16.26 -1.40 -19.25
C GLY A 217 -17.21 -1.80 -18.12
N TRP A 218 -17.80 -2.98 -18.25
CA TRP A 218 -18.76 -3.49 -17.27
C TRP A 218 -18.22 -3.68 -15.84
N MET A 219 -16.89 -3.75 -15.66
CA MET A 219 -16.21 -3.89 -14.35
C MET A 219 -15.53 -2.62 -13.85
N THR A 220 -15.53 -1.53 -14.63
CA THR A 220 -14.84 -0.28 -14.27
C THR A 220 -15.42 0.40 -13.03
N TRP A 221 -16.68 0.11 -12.70
CA TRP A 221 -17.29 0.54 -11.43
C TRP A 221 -16.54 0.03 -10.19
N TYR A 222 -15.87 -1.12 -10.30
CA TYR A 222 -15.09 -1.74 -9.22
C TYR A 222 -13.60 -1.39 -9.34
N THR A 223 -13.00 -1.54 -10.53
CA THR A 223 -11.55 -1.32 -10.72
C THR A 223 -11.17 0.16 -10.72
N GLY A 224 -12.10 1.06 -11.09
CA GLY A 224 -11.86 2.50 -11.19
C GLY A 224 -10.80 2.88 -12.23
N THR A 225 -10.55 2.02 -13.22
CA THR A 225 -9.55 2.22 -14.29
C THR A 225 -10.02 3.21 -15.35
N ASP A 226 -11.30 3.58 -15.35
CA ASP A 226 -11.91 4.60 -16.22
C ASP A 226 -11.79 6.03 -15.66
N LYS A 227 -11.23 6.20 -14.46
CA LYS A 227 -11.01 7.50 -13.83
C LYS A 227 -9.64 8.03 -14.22
N TYR A 228 -9.61 9.17 -14.90
CA TYR A 228 -8.36 9.80 -15.31
C TYR A 228 -7.57 10.32 -14.09
N SER A 229 -6.28 9.98 -14.07
CA SER A 229 -5.26 10.56 -13.20
C SER A 229 -4.03 10.81 -14.07
N ARG A 230 -3.37 11.95 -13.86
CA ARG A 230 -2.16 12.31 -14.61
C ARG A 230 -1.05 11.31 -14.33
N GLU A 231 -0.88 10.94 -13.06
CA GLU A 231 0.14 10.01 -12.59
C GLU A 231 -0.01 8.63 -13.24
N LYS A 232 -1.25 8.14 -13.36
CA LYS A 232 -1.53 6.87 -14.07
C LYS A 232 -1.21 6.97 -15.56
N LEU A 233 -1.57 8.08 -16.22
CA LEU A 233 -1.27 8.27 -17.64
C LEU A 233 0.24 8.36 -17.90
N GLU A 234 0.99 9.03 -17.03
CA GLU A 234 2.45 9.08 -17.12
C GLU A 234 3.06 7.67 -16.94
N GLY A 235 2.54 6.89 -15.99
CA GLY A 235 2.89 5.47 -15.84
C GLY A 235 2.55 4.63 -17.07
N ASP A 236 1.39 4.87 -17.69
CA ASP A 236 0.97 4.19 -18.92
C ASP A 236 1.88 4.53 -20.11
N ILE A 237 2.31 5.78 -20.24
CA ILE A 237 3.25 6.21 -21.28
C ILE A 237 4.61 5.52 -21.10
N GLU A 238 5.09 5.41 -19.87
CA GLU A 238 6.34 4.69 -19.59
C GLU A 238 6.20 3.18 -19.79
N ALA A 239 5.03 2.60 -19.51
CA ALA A 239 4.73 1.21 -19.83
C ALA A 239 4.74 0.96 -21.35
N LEU A 240 4.13 1.86 -22.14
CA LEU A 240 4.20 1.81 -23.60
C LEU A 240 5.65 1.96 -24.09
N ARG A 241 6.41 2.93 -23.57
CA ARG A 241 7.83 3.10 -23.90
C ARG A 241 8.63 1.83 -23.61
N SER A 242 8.47 1.26 -22.43
CA SER A 242 9.11 0.02 -22.04
C SER A 242 8.72 -1.13 -22.98
N TYR A 243 7.44 -1.25 -23.32
CA TYR A 243 6.93 -2.29 -24.23
C TYR A 243 7.61 -2.27 -25.61
N TYR A 244 7.82 -1.08 -26.17
CA TYR A 244 8.50 -0.89 -27.46
C TYR A 244 10.02 -1.06 -27.35
N MET A 245 10.66 -0.44 -26.36
CA MET A 245 12.11 -0.53 -26.17
C MET A 245 12.57 -1.96 -25.85
N ASP A 246 11.72 -2.76 -25.20
CA ASP A 246 11.96 -4.19 -24.92
C ASP A 246 11.84 -5.08 -26.17
N ARG A 247 11.33 -4.53 -27.28
CA ARG A 247 11.17 -5.21 -28.57
C ARG A 247 12.06 -4.60 -29.65
N GLY A 248 13.09 -3.86 -29.25
CA GLY A 248 14.14 -3.35 -30.13
C GLY A 248 13.91 -1.96 -30.70
N TYR A 249 12.84 -1.26 -30.32
CA TYR A 249 12.54 0.08 -30.84
C TYR A 249 13.24 1.16 -30.00
N LEU A 250 14.55 1.36 -30.20
CA LEU A 250 15.34 2.32 -29.41
C LEU A 250 15.02 3.79 -29.72
N GLU A 251 14.52 4.06 -30.93
CA GLU A 251 14.11 5.40 -31.36
C GLU A 251 12.64 5.69 -31.03
N PHE A 252 11.99 4.82 -30.25
CA PHE A 252 10.60 5.00 -29.82
C PHE A 252 10.46 6.30 -29.02
N SER A 253 9.53 7.14 -29.43
CA SER A 253 9.19 8.37 -28.70
C SER A 253 7.69 8.59 -28.69
N VAL A 254 7.23 9.27 -27.64
CA VAL A 254 5.82 9.61 -27.43
C VAL A 254 5.75 11.12 -27.31
N GLU A 255 4.91 11.76 -28.11
CA GLU A 255 4.63 13.18 -27.95
C GLU A 255 3.84 13.43 -26.65
N PRO A 256 3.90 14.64 -26.07
CA PRO A 256 3.08 14.96 -24.91
C PRO A 256 1.60 14.61 -25.16
N PRO A 257 0.98 13.76 -24.33
CA PRO A 257 -0.37 13.25 -24.57
C PRO A 257 -1.36 14.42 -24.58
N GLN A 258 -2.25 14.42 -25.57
CA GLN A 258 -3.31 15.42 -25.66
C GLN A 258 -4.53 14.91 -24.91
N VAL A 259 -4.83 15.56 -23.79
CA VAL A 259 -6.02 15.25 -22.98
C VAL A 259 -7.05 16.33 -23.22
N THR A 260 -8.16 15.96 -23.84
CA THR A 260 -9.28 16.87 -24.08
C THR A 260 -10.46 16.49 -23.19
N ILE A 261 -11.19 17.51 -22.75
CA ILE A 261 -12.34 17.35 -21.86
C ILE A 261 -13.57 17.85 -22.60
N SER A 262 -14.67 17.11 -22.51
CA SER A 262 -15.95 17.53 -23.07
C SER A 262 -16.42 18.86 -22.46
N PRO A 263 -17.20 19.69 -23.18
CA PRO A 263 -17.70 20.97 -22.65
C PRO A 263 -18.49 20.86 -21.34
N ASP A 264 -19.14 19.72 -21.10
CA ASP A 264 -19.87 19.42 -19.87
C ASP A 264 -18.98 18.87 -18.74
N ARG A 265 -17.66 18.78 -18.96
CA ARG A 265 -16.62 18.33 -18.01
C ARG A 265 -16.83 16.93 -17.45
N LYS A 266 -17.48 16.03 -18.22
CA LYS A 266 -17.76 14.64 -17.82
C LYS A 266 -16.91 13.61 -18.52
N ASP A 267 -16.57 13.83 -19.78
CA ASP A 267 -15.85 12.89 -20.61
C ASP A 267 -14.44 13.41 -20.89
N ILE A 268 -13.48 12.50 -20.83
CA ILE A 268 -12.07 12.74 -21.14
C ILE A 268 -11.70 11.89 -22.35
N PHE A 269 -11.05 12.52 -23.32
CA PHE A 269 -10.48 11.86 -24.49
C PHE A 269 -8.96 12.01 -24.44
N ILE A 270 -8.26 10.90 -24.50
CA ILE A 270 -6.80 10.86 -24.44
C ILE A 270 -6.30 10.50 -25.83
N THR A 271 -5.46 11.34 -26.43
CA THR A 271 -4.77 11.05 -27.68
C THR A 271 -3.28 10.93 -27.42
N ILE A 272 -2.73 9.77 -27.75
CA ILE A 272 -1.31 9.44 -27.59
C ILE A 272 -0.72 9.30 -28.99
N THR A 273 0.14 10.23 -29.37
CA THR A 273 0.89 10.15 -30.64
C THR A 273 2.23 9.48 -30.37
N VAL A 274 2.49 8.37 -31.04
CA VAL A 274 3.73 7.60 -30.91
C VAL A 274 4.52 7.63 -32.23
N HIS A 275 5.84 7.64 -32.11
CA HIS A 275 6.77 7.46 -33.22
C HIS A 275 7.56 6.19 -32.96
N GLU A 276 7.28 5.12 -33.70
CA GLU A 276 7.81 3.79 -33.37
C GLU A 276 9.32 3.66 -33.61
N GLY A 277 9.81 4.18 -34.73
CA GLY A 277 11.17 3.93 -35.20
C GLY A 277 11.34 2.50 -35.75
N LYS A 278 12.58 2.12 -36.08
CA LYS A 278 12.90 0.77 -36.58
C LYS A 278 13.35 -0.13 -35.42
N PRO A 279 13.09 -1.45 -35.49
CA PRO A 279 13.65 -2.39 -34.52
C PRO A 279 15.15 -2.62 -34.79
N TYR A 280 15.95 -2.64 -33.72
CA TYR A 280 17.38 -2.91 -33.75
C TYR A 280 17.70 -4.26 -33.11
N LYS A 281 18.69 -4.94 -33.69
CA LYS A 281 19.30 -6.15 -33.11
C LYS A 281 20.64 -5.83 -32.49
N VAL A 282 21.01 -6.56 -31.44
CA VAL A 282 22.30 -6.40 -30.79
C VAL A 282 23.38 -7.06 -31.65
N SER A 283 24.34 -6.30 -32.16
CA SER A 283 25.45 -6.85 -32.97
C SER A 283 26.58 -7.38 -32.11
N ASN A 284 26.91 -6.66 -31.03
CA ASN A 284 28.00 -7.00 -30.13
C ASN A 284 27.74 -6.42 -28.74
N VAL A 285 28.25 -7.09 -27.71
CA VAL A 285 28.17 -6.66 -26.31
C VAL A 285 29.58 -6.59 -25.74
N LYS A 286 29.96 -5.42 -25.21
CA LYS A 286 31.28 -5.17 -24.64
C LYS A 286 31.18 -4.64 -23.22
N LEU A 287 32.09 -5.07 -22.37
CA LEU A 287 32.38 -4.46 -21.08
C LEU A 287 33.61 -3.56 -21.24
N ALA A 288 33.52 -2.32 -20.78
CA ALA A 288 34.61 -1.34 -20.85
C ALA A 288 34.78 -0.64 -19.48
N GLY A 289 35.96 -0.09 -19.20
CA GLY A 289 36.27 0.57 -17.93
C GLY A 289 37.23 -0.25 -17.05
N ASP A 290 37.14 -0.07 -15.73
CA ASP A 290 37.92 -0.85 -14.77
C ASP A 290 37.10 -2.06 -14.31
N LEU A 291 37.47 -3.25 -14.78
CA LEU A 291 36.77 -4.50 -14.47
C LEU A 291 37.39 -5.24 -13.28
N LEU A 292 38.46 -4.70 -12.67
CA LEU A 292 39.16 -5.27 -11.52
C LEU A 292 39.65 -6.73 -11.74
N GLY A 293 39.83 -7.14 -13.00
CA GLY A 293 40.18 -8.52 -13.37
C GLY A 293 39.03 -9.53 -13.17
N LEU A 294 37.79 -9.06 -13.05
CA LEU A 294 36.58 -9.87 -12.86
C LEU A 294 35.84 -10.11 -14.18
N ASP A 295 36.51 -9.96 -15.32
CA ASP A 295 35.96 -10.05 -16.67
C ASP A 295 35.05 -11.28 -16.84
N ASP A 296 35.54 -12.46 -16.49
CA ASP A 296 34.79 -13.73 -16.61
C ASP A 296 33.55 -13.79 -15.70
N GLN A 297 33.57 -13.10 -14.56
CA GLN A 297 32.46 -13.08 -13.60
C GLN A 297 31.40 -12.09 -14.05
N LEU A 298 31.82 -10.89 -14.49
CA LEU A 298 30.94 -9.86 -15.00
C LEU A 298 30.29 -10.29 -16.32
N GLN A 299 31.02 -10.96 -17.20
CA GLN A 299 30.50 -11.48 -18.46
C GLN A 299 29.38 -12.51 -18.25
N LYS A 300 29.42 -13.29 -17.16
CA LYS A 300 28.35 -14.25 -16.81
C LYS A 300 27.04 -13.57 -16.37
N LEU A 301 27.12 -12.33 -15.89
CA LEU A 301 25.94 -11.53 -15.49
C LEU A 301 25.26 -10.86 -16.69
N VAL A 302 25.94 -10.80 -17.84
CA VAL A 302 25.38 -10.26 -19.08
C VAL A 302 24.34 -11.22 -19.65
N THR A 303 23.06 -10.81 -19.62
CA THR A 303 21.96 -11.62 -20.16
C THR A 303 21.79 -11.42 -21.66
N VAL A 304 22.09 -10.22 -22.16
CA VAL A 304 21.94 -9.82 -23.57
C VAL A 304 23.02 -10.47 -24.43
N LYS A 305 22.65 -11.10 -25.55
CA LYS A 305 23.60 -11.72 -26.48
C LYS A 305 23.58 -11.06 -27.86
N ALA A 306 24.69 -11.21 -28.57
CA ALA A 306 24.74 -10.84 -29.98
C ALA A 306 23.72 -11.68 -30.79
N GLY A 307 22.94 -11.01 -31.63
CA GLY A 307 21.86 -11.57 -32.43
C GLY A 307 20.46 -11.39 -31.84
N ASP A 308 20.35 -11.11 -30.53
CA ASP A 308 19.07 -10.88 -29.88
C ASP A 308 18.46 -9.53 -30.31
N THR A 309 17.14 -9.43 -30.25
CA THR A 309 16.46 -8.13 -30.36
C THR A 309 16.80 -7.31 -29.13
N PHE A 310 17.17 -6.03 -29.31
CA PHE A 310 17.50 -5.18 -28.17
C PHE A 310 16.33 -5.11 -27.18
N SER A 311 16.65 -5.22 -25.89
CA SER A 311 15.70 -5.00 -24.81
C SER A 311 16.27 -4.04 -23.78
N ALA A 312 15.54 -2.95 -23.50
CA ALA A 312 15.94 -1.98 -22.49
C ALA A 312 15.86 -2.58 -21.09
N SER A 313 14.85 -3.39 -20.80
CA SER A 313 14.71 -4.08 -19.51
C SER A 313 15.87 -5.05 -19.26
N GLU A 314 16.29 -5.84 -20.25
CA GLU A 314 17.44 -6.75 -20.11
C GLU A 314 18.77 -5.99 -19.99
N THR A 315 18.91 -4.88 -20.73
CA THR A 315 20.10 -4.01 -20.66
C THR A 315 20.24 -3.37 -19.29
N ASN A 316 19.15 -2.79 -18.77
CA ASN A 316 19.13 -2.19 -17.44
C ASN A 316 19.29 -3.26 -16.34
N ALA A 317 18.71 -4.45 -16.52
CA ALA A 317 18.89 -5.56 -15.61
C ALA A 317 20.36 -6.03 -15.58
N THR A 318 21.04 -6.08 -16.72
CA THR A 318 22.47 -6.38 -16.79
C THR A 318 23.31 -5.33 -16.08
N ALA A 319 23.09 -4.03 -16.38
CA ALA A 319 23.82 -2.94 -15.74
C ALA A 319 23.62 -2.93 -14.22
N LYS A 320 22.37 -3.18 -13.78
CA LYS A 320 22.03 -3.34 -12.36
C LYS A 320 22.68 -4.57 -11.74
N ALA A 321 22.69 -5.72 -12.40
CA ALA A 321 23.30 -6.94 -11.89
C ALA A 321 24.81 -6.76 -11.68
N ILE A 322 25.50 -6.10 -12.62
CA ILE A 322 26.93 -5.76 -12.48
C ILE A 322 27.14 -4.76 -11.33
N THR A 323 26.33 -3.71 -11.24
CA THR A 323 26.41 -2.71 -10.16
C THR A 323 26.19 -3.34 -8.79
N ASP A 324 25.17 -4.20 -8.67
CA ASP A 324 24.84 -4.92 -7.44
C ASP A 324 25.95 -5.91 -7.07
N TYR A 325 26.51 -6.64 -8.03
CA TYR A 325 27.64 -7.54 -7.80
C TYR A 325 28.88 -6.82 -7.27
N LEU A 326 29.24 -5.67 -7.87
CA LEU A 326 30.33 -4.83 -7.36
C LEU A 326 30.00 -4.25 -5.98
N GLY A 327 28.74 -3.85 -5.76
CA GLY A 327 28.24 -3.40 -4.46
C GLY A 327 28.37 -4.46 -3.37
N ASP A 328 28.13 -5.73 -3.69
CA ASP A 328 28.27 -6.86 -2.76
C ASP A 328 29.74 -7.17 -2.45
N LEU A 329 30.65 -6.86 -3.37
CA LEU A 329 32.09 -6.89 -3.11
C LEU A 329 32.57 -5.68 -2.29
N GLY A 330 31.73 -4.67 -2.06
CA GLY A 330 32.03 -3.49 -1.22
C GLY A 330 32.33 -2.20 -1.95
N TYR A 331 32.06 -2.15 -3.25
CA TYR A 331 32.17 -0.93 -4.05
C TYR A 331 30.85 -0.14 -4.01
N ALA A 332 30.62 0.61 -2.93
CA ALA A 332 29.34 1.28 -2.66
C ALA A 332 28.92 2.32 -3.72
N PHE A 333 29.91 2.90 -4.42
CA PHE A 333 29.72 3.95 -5.41
C PHE A 333 30.01 3.45 -6.83
N ALA A 334 29.91 2.14 -7.06
CA ALA A 334 30.03 1.57 -8.39
C ALA A 334 28.94 2.12 -9.32
N ASN A 335 29.32 2.49 -10.54
CA ASN A 335 28.41 2.97 -11.56
C ASN A 335 28.61 2.19 -12.86
N VAL A 336 27.52 1.69 -13.43
CA VAL A 336 27.53 0.96 -14.70
C VAL A 336 26.58 1.65 -15.67
N ASN A 337 27.15 2.31 -16.68
CA ASN A 337 26.37 3.04 -17.67
C ASN A 337 26.27 2.22 -18.97
N PRO A 338 25.07 1.72 -19.34
CA PRO A 338 24.86 1.13 -20.65
C PRO A 338 24.82 2.22 -21.71
N ASN A 339 25.62 2.08 -22.77
CA ASN A 339 25.63 3.00 -23.90
C ASN A 339 25.41 2.22 -25.21
N PRO A 340 24.18 2.22 -25.76
CA PRO A 340 23.90 1.63 -27.06
C PRO A 340 24.36 2.56 -28.19
N ILE A 341 25.26 2.08 -29.03
CA ILE A 341 25.71 2.78 -30.24
C ILE A 341 24.83 2.28 -31.40
N LEU A 342 24.05 3.17 -31.99
CA LEU A 342 23.07 2.85 -33.04
C LEU A 342 23.73 2.91 -34.43
N ASN A 343 23.57 1.83 -35.21
CA ASN A 343 23.84 1.85 -36.64
C ASN A 343 22.52 1.85 -37.43
N ARG A 344 22.11 3.04 -37.89
CA ARG A 344 20.85 3.26 -38.62
C ARG A 344 20.80 2.58 -39.99
N GLU A 345 21.95 2.26 -40.60
CA GLU A 345 22.01 1.63 -41.92
C GLU A 345 21.76 0.13 -41.85
N THR A 346 22.39 -0.55 -40.88
CA THR A 346 22.25 -2.01 -40.70
C THR A 346 21.07 -2.40 -39.81
N GLY A 347 20.50 -1.48 -39.04
CA GLY A 347 19.47 -1.79 -38.04
C GLY A 347 20.04 -2.58 -36.88
N GLU A 348 21.31 -2.33 -36.53
CA GLU A 348 22.02 -3.01 -35.46
C GLU A 348 22.50 -2.01 -34.41
N THR A 349 22.65 -2.48 -33.17
CA THR A 349 23.21 -1.70 -32.08
C THR A 349 24.34 -2.45 -31.39
N GLU A 350 25.46 -1.76 -31.18
CA GLU A 350 26.55 -2.23 -30.34
C GLU A 350 26.33 -1.74 -28.90
N LEU A 351 26.26 -2.65 -27.95
CA LEU A 351 25.99 -2.33 -26.56
C LEU A 351 27.29 -2.35 -25.75
N THR A 352 27.72 -1.18 -25.27
CA THR A 352 28.90 -1.08 -24.40
C THR A 352 28.47 -0.72 -22.98
N PHE A 353 28.82 -1.54 -21.99
CA PHE A 353 28.63 -1.23 -20.58
C PHE A 353 29.92 -0.64 -20.01
N TYR A 354 29.88 0.64 -19.64
CA TYR A 354 31.00 1.31 -18.98
C TYR A 354 30.92 1.11 -17.47
N VAL A 355 31.87 0.34 -16.93
CA VAL A 355 31.96 -0.03 -15.52
C VAL A 355 32.99 0.85 -14.82
N ASP A 356 32.54 1.59 -13.81
CA ASP A 356 33.38 2.33 -12.88
C ASP A 356 33.10 1.82 -11.45
N PRO A 357 33.95 0.92 -10.90
CA PRO A 357 33.79 0.41 -9.54
C PRO A 357 34.05 1.49 -8.47
N SER A 358 34.71 2.60 -8.81
CA SER A 358 35.21 3.55 -7.83
C SER A 358 36.13 2.87 -6.78
N ARG A 359 35.85 3.01 -5.48
CA ARG A 359 36.65 2.45 -4.40
C ARG A 359 35.83 1.56 -3.46
N ARG A 360 36.49 0.55 -2.92
CA ARG A 360 35.93 -0.31 -1.89
C ARG A 360 35.86 0.44 -0.56
N VAL A 361 34.74 0.31 0.15
CA VAL A 361 34.50 0.99 1.43
C VAL A 361 34.03 0.00 2.50
N TYR A 362 34.23 0.33 3.77
CA TYR A 362 33.62 -0.37 4.89
C TYR A 362 32.61 0.53 5.61
N VAL A 363 31.62 -0.12 6.20
CA VAL A 363 30.61 0.52 7.03
C VAL A 363 31.21 0.76 8.41
N ARG A 364 31.47 2.01 8.77
CA ARG A 364 32.02 2.35 10.09
C ARG A 364 31.01 2.11 11.19
N ARG A 365 29.80 2.65 11.03
CA ARG A 365 28.68 2.52 11.98
C ARG A 365 27.34 2.64 11.27
N ILE A 366 26.30 2.16 11.93
CA ILE A 366 24.91 2.29 11.50
C ILE A 366 24.15 3.14 12.50
N GLU A 367 23.68 4.29 12.01
CA GLU A 367 22.92 5.26 12.79
C GLU A 367 21.43 5.04 12.53
N ILE A 368 20.63 4.86 13.58
CA ILE A 368 19.19 4.65 13.48
C ILE A 368 18.49 5.90 14.00
N GLY A 369 17.65 6.52 13.18
CA GLY A 369 16.99 7.79 13.46
C GLY A 369 15.46 7.69 13.32
N GLY A 370 14.72 8.47 14.13
CA GLY A 370 13.26 8.59 14.04
C GLY A 370 12.46 7.53 14.83
N ASN A 371 13.13 6.59 15.50
CA ASN A 371 12.51 5.58 16.37
C ASN A 371 12.22 6.11 17.79
N THR A 372 11.21 6.98 17.92
CA THR A 372 10.88 7.61 19.21
C THR A 372 10.24 6.68 20.23
N ARG A 373 9.42 5.71 19.77
CA ARG A 373 8.73 4.72 20.61
C ARG A 373 9.43 3.37 20.55
N THR A 374 9.90 2.98 19.38
CA THR A 374 10.49 1.68 19.09
C THR A 374 11.94 1.65 19.56
N ARG A 375 12.29 0.62 20.32
CA ARG A 375 13.67 0.46 20.81
C ARG A 375 14.62 0.23 19.63
N ASP A 376 15.79 0.87 19.67
CA ASP A 376 16.85 0.70 18.66
C ASP A 376 17.14 -0.78 18.35
N ALA A 377 17.21 -1.62 19.39
CA ALA A 377 17.47 -3.06 19.25
C ALA A 377 16.47 -3.80 18.36
N VAL A 378 15.23 -3.31 18.22
CA VAL A 378 14.20 -3.91 17.36
C VAL A 378 14.52 -3.68 15.88
N ILE A 379 15.08 -2.52 15.54
CA ILE A 379 15.51 -2.19 14.18
C ILE A 379 16.88 -2.81 13.91
N ARG A 380 17.82 -2.67 14.86
CA ARG A 380 19.20 -3.16 14.73
C ARG A 380 19.29 -4.66 14.50
N ARG A 381 18.42 -5.46 15.11
CA ARG A 381 18.38 -6.93 14.90
C ARG A 381 17.94 -7.34 13.49
N GLU A 382 17.29 -6.45 12.75
CA GLU A 382 16.91 -6.72 11.35
C GLU A 382 18.03 -6.45 10.35
N LEU A 383 19.08 -5.74 10.79
CA LEU A 383 20.19 -5.36 9.93
C LEU A 383 21.10 -6.58 9.67
N ARG A 384 21.33 -6.85 8.39
CA ARG A 384 22.27 -7.88 7.90
C ARG A 384 23.66 -7.29 7.69
N GLN A 385 23.73 -6.02 7.29
CA GLN A 385 24.98 -5.29 7.26
C GLN A 385 25.49 -5.11 8.69
N GLN A 386 26.74 -5.50 8.92
CA GLN A 386 27.42 -5.28 10.20
C GLN A 386 28.23 -4.00 10.18
N GLU A 387 28.36 -3.38 11.36
CA GLU A 387 29.31 -2.30 11.58
C GLU A 387 30.74 -2.86 11.57
N ALA A 388 31.71 -2.04 11.16
CA ALA A 388 33.10 -2.41 10.96
C ALA A 388 33.34 -3.58 9.97
N ALA A 389 32.38 -3.81 9.07
CA ALA A 389 32.50 -4.78 7.99
C ALA A 389 32.54 -4.08 6.62
N TRP A 390 33.00 -4.80 5.59
CA TRP A 390 32.88 -4.33 4.21
C TRP A 390 31.43 -3.95 3.90
N TYR A 391 31.26 -2.90 3.11
CA TYR A 391 29.96 -2.58 2.55
C TYR A 391 29.47 -3.77 1.71
N ASP A 392 28.18 -4.08 1.81
CA ASP A 392 27.53 -5.10 1.00
C ASP A 392 26.13 -4.59 0.64
N ALA A 393 25.94 -4.29 -0.65
CA ALA A 393 24.71 -3.70 -1.15
C ALA A 393 23.51 -4.65 -0.94
N SER A 394 23.70 -5.95 -1.14
CA SER A 394 22.68 -6.97 -0.91
C SER A 394 22.28 -7.07 0.56
N ASN A 395 23.22 -7.02 1.49
CA ASN A 395 22.92 -6.98 2.92
C ASN A 395 22.19 -5.69 3.32
N ILE A 396 22.54 -4.53 2.76
CA ILE A 396 21.86 -3.26 3.05
C ILE A 396 20.42 -3.27 2.52
N ARG A 397 20.20 -3.72 1.28
CA ARG A 397 18.85 -3.89 0.72
C ARG A 397 18.02 -4.86 1.55
N MET A 398 18.58 -6.02 1.91
CA MET A 398 17.90 -6.99 2.75
C MET A 398 17.57 -6.41 4.13
N SER A 399 18.46 -5.58 4.69
CA SER A 399 18.22 -4.86 5.94
C SER A 399 17.02 -3.92 5.83
N ARG A 400 16.97 -3.06 4.79
CA ARG A 400 15.83 -2.19 4.51
C ARG A 400 14.53 -2.99 4.41
N ASP A 401 14.54 -4.05 3.60
CA ASP A 401 13.34 -4.87 3.32
C ASP A 401 12.85 -5.63 4.55
N ARG A 402 13.74 -5.93 5.50
CA ARG A 402 13.36 -6.54 6.77
C ARG A 402 12.78 -5.52 7.74
N VAL A 403 13.37 -4.32 7.82
CA VAL A 403 12.87 -3.22 8.65
C VAL A 403 11.50 -2.74 8.16
N ASP A 404 11.30 -2.60 6.84
CA ASP A 404 10.02 -2.22 6.25
C ASP A 404 8.92 -3.27 6.53
N ARG A 405 9.29 -4.56 6.41
CA ARG A 405 8.41 -5.70 6.69
C ARG A 405 7.96 -5.81 8.14
N LEU A 406 8.62 -5.13 9.09
CA LEU A 406 8.11 -5.03 10.47
C LEU A 406 6.74 -4.34 10.51
N GLY A 407 6.44 -3.46 9.56
CA GLY A 407 5.16 -2.74 9.52
C GLY A 407 4.99 -1.71 10.63
N TYR A 408 6.07 -1.31 11.33
CA TYR A 408 6.04 -0.29 12.39
C TYR A 408 6.23 1.14 11.87
N PHE A 409 6.61 1.27 10.60
CA PHE A 409 7.01 2.53 9.98
C PHE A 409 6.15 2.81 8.73
N ASN A 410 5.96 4.10 8.43
CA ASN A 410 5.39 4.56 7.15
C ASN A 410 6.46 4.66 6.07
N GLU A 411 7.71 4.89 6.47
CA GLU A 411 8.82 5.17 5.57
C GLU A 411 10.11 4.65 6.23
N VAL A 412 10.95 3.97 5.44
CA VAL A 412 12.25 3.43 5.85
C VAL A 412 13.26 3.84 4.78
N ASN A 413 14.08 4.84 5.09
CA ASN A 413 15.13 5.33 4.22
C ASN A 413 16.48 4.85 4.74
N VAL A 414 17.24 4.18 3.88
CA VAL A 414 18.60 3.75 4.19
C VAL A 414 19.55 4.50 3.29
N ASN A 415 20.24 5.48 3.86
CA ASN A 415 21.14 6.36 3.15
C ASN A 415 22.59 6.03 3.52
N THR A 416 23.47 6.02 2.53
CA THR A 416 24.90 5.79 2.74
C THR A 416 25.62 7.12 2.56
N HIS A 417 26.25 7.61 3.62
CA HIS A 417 26.96 8.87 3.62
C HIS A 417 28.48 8.62 3.70
N PRO A 418 29.29 9.21 2.80
CA PRO A 418 30.74 9.15 2.93
C PRO A 418 31.18 9.90 4.20
N VAL A 419 32.10 9.30 4.95
CA VAL A 419 32.62 9.92 6.17
C VAL A 419 33.60 11.05 5.81
N PRO A 420 33.37 12.30 6.27
CA PRO A 420 34.29 13.40 6.00
C PRO A 420 35.70 13.13 6.55
N GLY A 421 36.72 13.38 5.72
CA GLY A 421 38.13 13.21 6.11
C GLY A 421 38.71 11.81 5.86
N THR A 422 37.91 10.86 5.38
CA THR A 422 38.33 9.51 4.99
C THR A 422 37.78 9.15 3.63
N ILE A 423 38.45 8.27 2.88
CA ILE A 423 38.04 7.89 1.52
C ILE A 423 37.38 6.50 1.47
N ASP A 424 37.65 5.66 2.46
CA ASP A 424 37.32 4.24 2.54
C ASP A 424 36.20 3.92 3.54
N GLN A 425 35.58 4.96 4.11
CA GLN A 425 34.55 4.81 5.15
C GLN A 425 33.21 5.42 4.73
N VAL A 426 32.15 4.69 5.07
CA VAL A 426 30.78 5.18 4.98
C VAL A 426 30.04 4.96 6.30
N ASP A 427 29.17 5.90 6.65
CA ASP A 427 28.16 5.74 7.69
C ASP A 427 26.82 5.44 7.00
N VAL A 428 26.10 4.44 7.50
CA VAL A 428 24.77 4.09 7.00
C VAL A 428 23.74 4.66 7.96
N SER A 429 22.91 5.60 7.51
CA SER A 429 21.78 6.12 8.29
C SER A 429 20.50 5.39 7.90
N VAL A 430 19.81 4.86 8.90
CA VAL A 430 18.51 4.22 8.79
C VAL A 430 17.49 5.15 9.42
N ASP A 431 16.87 5.97 8.59
CA ASP A 431 15.89 6.98 9.00
C ASP A 431 14.48 6.40 8.84
N VAL A 432 13.77 6.25 9.96
CA VAL A 432 12.43 5.66 10.00
C VAL A 432 11.38 6.66 10.48
N LYS A 433 10.18 6.58 9.90
CA LYS A 433 9.02 7.36 10.35
C LYS A 433 7.99 6.45 10.98
N GLU A 434 7.92 6.43 12.31
CA GLU A 434 6.97 5.58 13.06
C GLU A 434 5.51 5.88 12.70
N LYS A 435 4.70 4.81 12.69
CA LYS A 435 3.24 4.88 12.52
C LYS A 435 2.52 4.19 13.68
N PRO A 436 1.22 4.45 13.89
CA PRO A 436 0.43 3.68 14.84
C PRO A 436 0.43 2.19 14.48
N THR A 437 0.83 1.35 15.43
CA THR A 437 0.93 -0.12 15.29
C THR A 437 -0.26 -0.87 15.88
N GLY A 438 -1.14 -0.16 16.59
CA GLY A 438 -2.38 -0.71 17.13
C GLY A 438 -3.45 -0.85 16.04
N MET A 439 -4.09 -2.01 15.99
CA MET A 439 -5.17 -2.34 15.07
C MET A 439 -6.39 -2.83 15.86
N ILE A 440 -7.56 -2.31 15.50
CA ILE A 440 -8.85 -2.83 15.96
C ILE A 440 -9.50 -3.55 14.80
N ASN A 441 -9.75 -4.84 14.98
CA ASN A 441 -10.32 -5.72 13.97
C ASN A 441 -11.77 -5.99 14.35
N LEU A 442 -12.72 -5.46 13.58
CA LEU A 442 -14.13 -5.78 13.72
C LEU A 442 -14.57 -6.50 12.45
N GLY A 443 -15.02 -7.74 12.61
CA GLY A 443 -15.48 -8.58 11.50
C GLY A 443 -16.90 -9.06 11.74
N ILE A 444 -17.72 -8.95 10.70
CA ILE A 444 -19.03 -9.57 10.64
C ILE A 444 -19.00 -10.51 9.46
N GLY A 445 -19.08 -11.81 9.74
CA GLY A 445 -19.21 -12.85 8.74
C GLY A 445 -20.59 -13.45 8.75
N TYR A 446 -20.99 -13.99 7.61
CA TYR A 446 -22.16 -14.86 7.53
C TYR A 446 -21.83 -16.07 6.68
N GLY A 447 -22.06 -17.27 7.22
CA GLY A 447 -21.82 -18.53 6.56
C GLY A 447 -23.07 -19.38 6.48
N SER A 448 -23.15 -20.24 5.45
CA SER A 448 -24.24 -21.22 5.32
C SER A 448 -24.34 -22.15 6.55
N THR A 449 -23.20 -22.49 7.16
CA THR A 449 -23.08 -23.39 8.32
C THR A 449 -23.15 -22.63 9.65
N GLU A 450 -22.19 -21.76 9.93
CA GLU A 450 -22.09 -21.09 11.25
C GLU A 450 -23.07 -19.93 11.44
N LYS A 451 -23.81 -19.55 10.39
CA LYS A 451 -24.71 -18.38 10.33
C LYS A 451 -23.91 -17.10 10.62
N ALA A 452 -24.44 -16.21 11.45
CA ALA A 452 -23.75 -14.98 11.80
C ALA A 452 -22.52 -15.28 12.67
N ILE A 453 -21.36 -14.78 12.23
CA ILE A 453 -20.08 -14.82 12.93
C ILE A 453 -19.72 -13.37 13.25
N LEU A 454 -19.50 -13.06 14.52
CA LEU A 454 -19.00 -11.76 14.95
C LEU A 454 -17.60 -11.97 15.51
N SER A 455 -16.63 -11.27 14.96
CA SER A 455 -15.26 -11.21 15.45
C SER A 455 -14.93 -9.80 15.88
N ALA A 456 -14.29 -9.68 17.03
CA ALA A 456 -13.74 -8.43 17.53
C ALA A 456 -12.35 -8.72 18.08
N GLY A 457 -11.36 -7.96 17.66
CA GLY A 457 -9.98 -8.13 18.09
C GLY A 457 -9.29 -6.79 18.26
N ILE A 458 -8.34 -6.75 19.18
CA ILE A 458 -7.41 -5.64 19.32
C ILE A 458 -6.02 -6.27 19.26
N SER A 459 -5.19 -5.79 18.33
CA SER A 459 -3.78 -6.16 18.21
C SER A 459 -2.91 -4.94 18.40
N GLU A 460 -1.80 -5.09 19.08
CA GLU A 460 -0.73 -4.10 19.15
C GLU A 460 0.55 -4.83 18.76
N ASP A 461 1.10 -4.54 17.58
CA ASP A 461 2.22 -5.32 17.01
C ASP A 461 3.60 -4.90 17.54
N ASN A 462 3.67 -3.77 18.25
CA ASN A 462 4.88 -3.22 18.85
C ASN A 462 4.61 -2.68 20.27
N VAL A 463 4.14 -3.56 21.15
CA VAL A 463 3.73 -3.22 22.51
C VAL A 463 4.89 -2.58 23.26
N PHE A 464 4.69 -1.36 23.76
CA PHE A 464 5.70 -0.55 24.45
C PHE A 464 7.03 -0.39 23.69
N GLY A 465 7.01 -0.47 22.35
CA GLY A 465 8.22 -0.35 21.53
C GLY A 465 9.17 -1.54 21.59
N SER A 466 8.72 -2.68 22.13
CA SER A 466 9.55 -3.86 22.36
C SER A 466 9.73 -4.76 21.12
N GLY A 467 8.99 -4.50 20.05
CA GLY A 467 8.89 -5.38 18.88
C GLY A 467 8.20 -6.72 19.20
N THR A 468 7.39 -6.76 20.26
CA THR A 468 6.52 -7.88 20.61
C THR A 468 5.06 -7.53 20.32
N ASN A 469 4.29 -8.54 19.96
CA ASN A 469 2.88 -8.44 19.62
C ASN A 469 2.00 -8.89 20.80
N LEU A 470 0.94 -8.15 21.09
CA LEU A 470 -0.13 -8.56 21.99
C LEU A 470 -1.46 -8.48 21.25
N THR A 471 -2.18 -9.58 21.22
CA THR A 471 -3.47 -9.66 20.55
C THR A 471 -4.52 -10.24 21.48
N PHE A 472 -5.69 -9.60 21.52
CA PHE A 472 -6.89 -10.12 22.15
C PHE A 472 -7.96 -10.28 21.08
N ASN A 473 -8.46 -11.49 20.86
CA ASN A 473 -9.50 -11.80 19.88
C ASN A 473 -10.69 -12.46 20.55
N VAL A 474 -11.89 -12.04 20.18
CA VAL A 474 -13.17 -12.63 20.56
C VAL A 474 -13.92 -12.98 19.29
N ASN A 475 -14.26 -14.25 19.13
CA ASN A 475 -15.09 -14.73 18.02
C ASN A 475 -16.34 -15.40 18.58
N THR A 476 -17.51 -15.05 18.08
CA THR A 476 -18.78 -15.65 18.46
C THR A 476 -19.60 -15.99 17.22
N SER A 477 -20.09 -17.22 17.16
CA SER A 477 -21.05 -17.70 16.17
C SER A 477 -22.16 -18.48 16.87
N ARG A 478 -23.08 -19.06 16.09
CA ARG A 478 -24.15 -19.90 16.65
C ARG A 478 -23.61 -21.11 17.42
N SER A 479 -22.54 -21.72 16.92
CA SER A 479 -22.00 -22.99 17.43
C SER A 479 -20.67 -22.85 18.16
N ASN A 480 -19.90 -21.78 17.91
CA ASN A 480 -18.58 -21.59 18.51
C ASN A 480 -18.46 -20.22 19.18
N ARG A 481 -17.95 -20.17 20.39
CA ARG A 481 -17.53 -18.93 21.06
C ARG A 481 -16.11 -19.09 21.53
N SER A 482 -15.25 -18.12 21.25
CA SER A 482 -13.85 -18.16 21.67
C SER A 482 -13.36 -16.78 22.06
N ALA A 483 -12.51 -16.74 23.08
CA ALA A 483 -11.73 -15.57 23.48
C ALA A 483 -10.27 -16.02 23.63
N VAL A 484 -9.35 -15.34 22.95
CA VAL A 484 -7.93 -15.68 22.92
C VAL A 484 -7.12 -14.43 23.20
N LEU A 485 -6.35 -14.46 24.27
CA LEU A 485 -5.29 -13.49 24.55
C LEU A 485 -3.95 -14.14 24.20
N SER A 486 -3.16 -13.53 23.34
CA SER A 486 -1.85 -14.05 22.95
C SER A 486 -0.79 -12.95 22.98
N HIS A 487 0.35 -13.26 23.57
CA HIS A 487 1.57 -12.46 23.49
C HIS A 487 2.62 -13.21 22.69
N THR A 488 3.17 -12.58 21.66
CA THR A 488 4.18 -13.16 20.78
C THR A 488 5.45 -12.31 20.78
N ASP A 489 6.56 -12.91 21.17
CA ASP A 489 7.90 -12.38 20.98
C ASP A 489 8.51 -13.02 19.72
N PRO A 490 8.61 -12.30 18.58
CA PRO A 490 9.14 -12.86 17.34
C PRO A 490 10.64 -13.18 17.39
N TYR A 491 11.40 -12.58 18.32
CA TYR A 491 12.85 -12.77 18.46
C TYR A 491 13.21 -13.09 19.90
N TRP A 492 12.60 -14.15 20.44
CA TRP A 492 12.97 -14.66 21.76
C TRP A 492 14.44 -15.12 21.79
N THR A 493 14.98 -15.50 20.63
CA THR A 493 16.42 -15.69 20.40
C THR A 493 16.91 -14.77 19.27
N ARG A 494 18.23 -14.57 19.18
CA ARG A 494 18.86 -13.77 18.12
C ARG A 494 18.59 -14.31 16.71
N ASP A 495 18.39 -15.62 16.58
CA ASP A 495 18.18 -16.30 15.30
C ASP A 495 16.72 -16.21 14.78
N GLY A 496 15.84 -15.48 15.49
CA GLY A 496 14.45 -15.29 15.08
C GLY A 496 13.50 -16.42 15.49
N ILE A 497 13.86 -17.22 16.50
CA ILE A 497 12.90 -18.15 17.12
C ILE A 497 11.84 -17.32 17.84
N SER A 498 10.60 -17.46 17.40
CA SER A 498 9.46 -16.79 18.00
C SER A 498 8.92 -17.59 19.18
N ARG A 499 8.50 -16.93 20.24
CA ARG A 499 7.79 -17.53 21.38
C ARG A 499 6.42 -16.87 21.56
N SER A 500 5.37 -17.67 21.50
CA SER A 500 3.98 -17.24 21.70
C SER A 500 3.41 -17.87 22.97
N THR A 501 2.92 -17.03 23.88
CA THR A 501 2.16 -17.46 25.05
C THR A 501 0.70 -17.09 24.84
N SER A 502 -0.22 -18.04 24.98
CA SER A 502 -1.64 -17.80 24.79
C SER A 502 -2.47 -18.29 25.98
N LEU A 503 -3.52 -17.54 26.29
CA LEU A 503 -4.61 -17.93 27.15
C LEU A 503 -5.88 -17.94 26.28
N TYR A 504 -6.55 -19.08 26.21
CA TYR A 504 -7.76 -19.21 25.42
C TYR A 504 -8.90 -19.81 26.22
N TYR A 505 -10.10 -19.34 25.92
CA TYR A 505 -11.37 -19.91 26.34
C TYR A 505 -12.19 -20.21 25.09
N ARG A 506 -12.71 -21.43 24.99
CA ARG A 506 -13.58 -21.85 23.88
C ARG A 506 -14.81 -22.55 24.42
N SER A 507 -15.97 -22.29 23.83
CA SER A 507 -17.22 -22.98 24.09
C SER A 507 -17.81 -23.43 22.76
N ILE A 508 -17.97 -24.73 22.60
CA ILE A 508 -18.58 -25.35 21.43
C ILE A 508 -19.97 -25.89 21.82
N LYS A 509 -20.93 -25.69 20.93
CA LYS A 509 -22.26 -26.29 20.92
C LYS A 509 -22.43 -27.07 19.63
N PRO A 510 -23.35 -28.04 19.57
CA PRO A 510 -23.62 -28.75 18.33
C PRO A 510 -23.97 -27.80 17.17
N PHE A 511 -23.51 -28.16 15.96
CA PHE A 511 -23.85 -27.45 14.72
C PHE A 511 -25.33 -27.63 14.34
N TYR A 512 -25.85 -28.82 14.63
CA TYR A 512 -27.22 -29.26 14.34
C TYR A 512 -27.93 -29.56 15.64
N ASN A 513 -29.17 -29.08 15.79
CA ASN A 513 -29.99 -29.39 16.96
C ASN A 513 -31.12 -30.34 16.54
N ASN A 514 -30.76 -31.59 16.21
CA ASN A 514 -31.71 -32.67 15.95
C ASN A 514 -32.04 -33.35 17.29
N ASP A 515 -32.75 -32.65 18.18
CA ASP A 515 -33.21 -33.12 19.50
C ASP A 515 -32.17 -33.36 20.60
N GLY A 516 -30.90 -32.95 20.44
CA GLY A 516 -29.91 -33.05 21.52
C GLY A 516 -28.91 -31.91 21.64
N ASP A 517 -28.80 -31.35 22.85
CA ASP A 517 -27.85 -30.28 23.21
C ASP A 517 -26.70 -30.83 24.06
N TYR A 518 -25.52 -30.24 23.90
CA TYR A 518 -24.36 -30.45 24.76
C TYR A 518 -23.48 -29.21 24.70
N ARG A 519 -22.62 -29.03 25.71
CA ARG A 519 -21.67 -27.91 25.72
C ARG A 519 -20.30 -28.35 26.14
N VAL A 520 -19.33 -28.17 25.26
CA VAL A 520 -17.91 -28.36 25.56
C VAL A 520 -17.28 -27.01 25.83
N ARG A 521 -16.78 -26.79 27.05
CA ARG A 521 -15.96 -25.63 27.39
C ARG A 521 -14.51 -26.07 27.56
N ALA A 522 -13.59 -25.35 26.94
CA ALA A 522 -12.17 -25.56 27.08
C ALA A 522 -11.51 -24.25 27.51
N MET A 523 -10.72 -24.29 28.57
CA MET A 523 -9.83 -23.19 28.96
C MET A 523 -8.40 -23.70 28.94
N GLY A 524 -7.52 -23.05 28.19
CA GLY A 524 -6.16 -23.51 28.04
C GLY A 524 -5.11 -22.42 28.06
N LEU A 525 -3.91 -22.83 28.47
CA LEU A 525 -2.68 -22.06 28.44
C LEU A 525 -1.72 -22.74 27.47
N GLY A 526 -1.28 -22.00 26.46
CA GLY A 526 -0.38 -22.48 25.43
C GLY A 526 0.96 -21.76 25.46
N LEU A 527 2.05 -22.51 25.33
CA LEU A 527 3.37 -22.01 25.03
C LEU A 527 3.85 -22.63 23.73
N ASN A 528 4.06 -21.81 22.71
CA ASN A 528 4.42 -22.25 21.37
C ASN A 528 5.71 -21.56 20.90
N PHE A 529 6.57 -22.30 20.23
CA PHE A 529 7.80 -21.83 19.62
C PHE A 529 7.71 -22.04 18.11
N GLY A 530 8.16 -21.04 17.35
CA GLY A 530 8.26 -21.11 15.90
C GLY A 530 9.72 -20.93 15.49
N VAL A 531 10.34 -21.99 15.00
CA VAL A 531 11.75 -22.01 14.59
C VAL A 531 11.81 -21.84 13.06
N PRO A 532 12.27 -20.68 12.56
CA PRO A 532 12.50 -20.52 11.13
C PRO A 532 13.72 -21.35 10.71
N ILE A 533 13.54 -22.24 9.74
CA ILE A 533 14.64 -23.06 9.18
C ILE A 533 15.14 -22.45 7.87
N SER A 534 14.22 -21.95 7.06
CA SER A 534 14.49 -21.21 5.82
C SER A 534 13.46 -20.07 5.68
N GLU A 535 13.50 -19.33 4.58
CA GLU A 535 12.47 -18.33 4.27
C GLU A 535 11.09 -18.96 3.99
N LEU A 536 11.05 -20.25 3.64
CA LEU A 536 9.83 -20.97 3.29
C LEU A 536 9.43 -21.98 4.37
N ASP A 537 10.40 -22.53 5.11
CA ASP A 537 10.22 -23.63 6.06
C ASP A 537 10.23 -23.17 7.52
N ARG A 538 9.22 -23.58 8.28
CA ARG A 538 9.11 -23.30 9.71
C ARG A 538 8.68 -24.53 10.51
N ILE A 539 9.37 -24.76 11.61
CA ILE A 539 9.01 -25.79 12.60
C ILE A 539 8.27 -25.14 13.75
N PHE A 540 7.20 -25.77 14.22
CA PHE A 540 6.40 -25.34 15.35
C PHE A 540 6.50 -26.37 16.47
N LEU A 541 6.82 -25.93 17.67
CA LEU A 541 6.84 -26.77 18.87
C LEU A 541 5.91 -26.14 19.90
N GLY A 542 5.01 -26.91 20.49
CA GLY A 542 3.99 -26.38 21.39
C GLY A 542 3.77 -27.26 22.61
N VAL A 543 3.46 -26.63 23.73
CA VAL A 543 2.95 -27.28 24.94
C VAL A 543 1.69 -26.52 25.36
N ASN A 544 0.56 -27.22 25.41
CA ASN A 544 -0.72 -26.65 25.77
C ASN A 544 -1.32 -27.43 26.95
N TYR A 545 -1.59 -26.74 28.05
CA TYR A 545 -2.41 -27.27 29.13
C TYR A 545 -3.85 -26.84 28.91
N GLU A 546 -4.78 -27.79 28.91
CA GLU A 546 -6.20 -27.52 28.65
C GLU A 546 -7.08 -28.21 29.67
N ARG A 547 -8.00 -27.44 30.26
CA ARG A 547 -9.07 -27.93 31.12
C ARG A 547 -10.37 -27.92 30.33
N ASN A 548 -10.96 -29.09 30.17
CA ASN A 548 -12.22 -29.31 29.48
C ASN A 548 -13.34 -29.56 30.49
N GLU A 549 -14.52 -29.00 30.20
CA GLU A 549 -15.76 -29.25 30.91
C GLU A 549 -16.86 -29.55 29.90
N LEU A 550 -17.44 -30.74 30.00
CA LEU A 550 -18.57 -31.19 29.20
C LEU A 550 -19.85 -31.11 30.05
N SER A 551 -20.78 -30.28 29.62
CA SER A 551 -22.12 -30.19 30.20
C SER A 551 -23.11 -30.96 29.33
N LEU A 552 -23.79 -31.93 29.95
CA LEU A 552 -24.88 -32.70 29.36
C LEU A 552 -26.24 -32.10 29.75
N TYR A 553 -27.26 -32.41 28.97
CA TYR A 553 -28.66 -31.99 29.11
C TYR A 553 -29.57 -33.22 28.89
N ASP A 554 -30.86 -33.09 29.20
CA ASP A 554 -31.81 -34.22 29.26
C ASP A 554 -31.88 -35.09 27.98
N ASN A 555 -31.54 -34.52 26.81
CA ASN A 555 -31.46 -35.25 25.53
C ASN A 555 -30.07 -35.15 24.85
N SER A 556 -28.96 -35.08 25.60
CA SER A 556 -27.63 -35.07 24.97
C SER A 556 -27.42 -36.29 24.05
N PRO A 557 -26.49 -36.28 23.07
CA PRO A 557 -26.22 -37.47 22.27
C PRO A 557 -25.61 -38.59 23.11
N LEU A 558 -25.94 -39.85 22.80
CA LEU A 558 -25.50 -41.02 23.58
C LEU A 558 -23.96 -41.09 23.67
N ALA A 559 -23.26 -40.80 22.57
CA ALA A 559 -21.79 -40.82 22.55
C ALA A 559 -21.16 -39.84 23.57
N TYR A 560 -21.82 -38.71 23.87
CA TYR A 560 -21.32 -37.75 24.87
C TYR A 560 -21.63 -38.21 26.31
N GLU A 561 -22.71 -38.94 26.55
CA GLU A 561 -22.98 -39.60 27.83
C GLU A 561 -21.95 -40.69 28.11
N GLU A 562 -21.69 -41.56 27.13
CA GLU A 562 -20.65 -42.60 27.19
C GLU A 562 -19.28 -41.96 27.44
N PHE A 563 -18.96 -40.86 26.76
CA PHE A 563 -17.73 -40.12 27.03
C PHE A 563 -17.64 -39.62 28.48
N VAL A 564 -18.71 -39.09 29.07
CA VAL A 564 -18.71 -38.67 30.48
C VAL A 564 -18.59 -39.85 31.43
N GLN A 565 -19.16 -41.02 31.10
CA GLN A 565 -18.99 -42.24 31.89
C GLN A 565 -17.53 -42.71 31.88
N ASP A 566 -16.88 -42.67 30.72
CA ASP A 566 -15.50 -43.14 30.57
C ASP A 566 -14.47 -42.16 31.10
N TYR A 567 -14.63 -40.87 30.85
CA TYR A 567 -13.61 -39.83 31.10
C TYR A 567 -13.97 -38.87 32.24
N GLY A 568 -15.25 -38.82 32.64
CA GLY A 568 -15.77 -37.78 33.53
C GLY A 568 -16.16 -36.50 32.78
N SER A 569 -16.98 -35.67 33.43
CA SER A 569 -17.45 -34.40 32.87
C SER A 569 -16.39 -33.29 32.86
N LYS A 570 -15.28 -33.47 33.59
CA LYS A 570 -14.16 -32.54 33.66
C LYS A 570 -12.87 -33.29 33.43
N THR A 571 -12.10 -32.88 32.43
CA THR A 571 -10.85 -33.53 32.05
C THR A 571 -9.75 -32.51 31.85
N ASN A 572 -8.53 -32.87 32.19
CA ASN A 572 -7.33 -32.09 31.93
C ASN A 572 -6.49 -32.80 30.88
N ALA A 573 -5.93 -32.02 29.96
CA ALA A 573 -5.06 -32.50 28.91
C ALA A 573 -3.78 -31.67 28.89
N LEU A 574 -2.65 -32.34 28.79
CA LEU A 574 -1.37 -31.70 28.47
C LEU A 574 -0.93 -32.18 27.09
N ILE A 575 -0.97 -31.27 26.11
CA ILE A 575 -0.82 -31.52 24.69
C ILE A 575 0.53 -30.99 24.21
N PHE A 576 1.37 -31.89 23.72
CA PHE A 576 2.61 -31.59 23.03
C PHE A 576 2.35 -31.57 21.53
N SER A 577 2.68 -30.46 20.86
CA SER A 577 2.48 -30.27 19.44
C SER A 577 3.82 -30.13 18.73
N ILE A 578 4.01 -30.87 17.65
CA ILE A 578 5.12 -30.71 16.71
C ILE A 578 4.52 -30.46 15.35
N GLY A 579 4.97 -29.43 14.65
CA GLY A 579 4.51 -29.11 13.31
C GLY A 579 5.64 -28.67 12.41
N TRP A 580 5.45 -28.86 11.12
CA TRP A 580 6.30 -28.31 10.08
C TRP A 580 5.39 -27.72 9.01
N ALA A 581 5.70 -26.51 8.55
CA ALA A 581 5.02 -25.92 7.42
C ALA A 581 6.03 -25.36 6.43
N LYS A 582 5.69 -25.50 5.15
CA LYS A 582 6.41 -24.94 4.02
C LYS A 582 5.44 -24.15 3.16
N ASP A 583 5.67 -22.86 2.99
CA ASP A 583 4.84 -22.00 2.12
C ASP A 583 5.71 -21.39 1.02
N SER A 584 5.42 -21.74 -0.23
CA SER A 584 6.08 -21.21 -1.41
C SER A 584 5.09 -20.56 -2.37
N ARG A 585 3.89 -20.20 -1.89
CA ARG A 585 2.84 -19.57 -2.70
C ARG A 585 3.23 -18.14 -3.06
N ASP A 586 2.90 -17.71 -4.27
CA ASP A 586 3.15 -16.34 -4.74
C ASP A 586 2.27 -15.29 -4.02
N SER A 587 1.10 -15.69 -3.56
CA SER A 587 0.18 -14.85 -2.79
C SER A 587 -0.56 -15.69 -1.74
N ALA A 588 -0.72 -15.15 -0.53
CA ALA A 588 -1.48 -15.81 0.52
C ALA A 588 -3.01 -15.75 0.29
N LEU A 589 -3.52 -14.67 -0.32
CA LEU A 589 -4.96 -14.42 -0.50
C LEU A 589 -5.48 -14.86 -1.87
N ALA A 590 -4.67 -14.72 -2.92
CA ALA A 590 -5.03 -15.16 -4.26
C ALA A 590 -3.87 -15.90 -4.94
N PRO A 591 -3.52 -17.10 -4.45
CA PRO A 591 -2.42 -17.87 -5.02
C PRO A 591 -2.68 -18.21 -6.49
N ASN A 592 -1.62 -18.15 -7.30
CA ASN A 592 -1.58 -18.60 -8.69
C ASN A 592 -0.48 -19.64 -8.92
N SER A 593 0.60 -19.61 -8.15
CA SER A 593 1.70 -20.58 -8.27
C SER A 593 2.26 -20.95 -6.90
N GLY A 594 2.93 -22.10 -6.85
CA GLY A 594 3.62 -22.58 -5.66
C GLY A 594 2.79 -23.58 -4.85
N SER A 595 3.25 -23.85 -3.63
CA SER A 595 2.70 -24.91 -2.78
C SER A 595 2.66 -24.49 -1.32
N TYR A 596 1.71 -25.05 -0.59
CA TYR A 596 1.65 -24.91 0.86
C TYR A 596 1.49 -26.29 1.48
N THR A 597 2.44 -26.69 2.32
CA THR A 597 2.42 -27.98 3.01
C THR A 597 2.43 -27.73 4.50
N ARG A 598 1.58 -28.44 5.25
CA ARG A 598 1.54 -28.40 6.71
C ARG A 598 1.41 -29.81 7.26
N LEU A 599 2.37 -30.23 8.06
CA LEU A 599 2.34 -31.46 8.83
C LEU A 599 2.26 -31.09 10.31
N LYS A 600 1.40 -31.76 11.07
CA LYS A 600 1.22 -31.53 12.51
C LYS A 600 1.01 -32.85 13.22
N ALA A 601 1.65 -33.03 14.36
CA ALA A 601 1.46 -34.13 15.28
C ALA A 601 1.15 -33.56 16.67
N ASP A 602 -0.02 -33.87 17.21
CA ASP A 602 -0.41 -33.56 18.57
C ASP A 602 -0.37 -34.84 19.40
N PHE A 603 0.26 -34.79 20.57
CA PHE A 603 0.32 -35.89 21.54
C PHE A 603 -0.17 -35.38 22.89
N SER A 604 -1.29 -35.92 23.36
CA SER A 604 -1.94 -35.51 24.61
C SER A 604 -1.74 -36.53 25.71
N THR A 605 -1.58 -36.06 26.94
CA THR A 605 -1.39 -36.85 28.17
C THR A 605 -2.42 -36.44 29.24
N LEU A 606 -2.25 -36.94 30.48
CA LEU A 606 -3.18 -36.78 31.61
C LEU A 606 -4.49 -37.56 31.43
N ASP A 607 -5.65 -36.91 31.49
CA ASP A 607 -6.96 -37.56 31.45
C ASP A 607 -7.33 -37.95 30.01
N LEU A 608 -6.92 -37.13 29.03
CA LEU A 608 -7.17 -37.35 27.60
C LEU A 608 -5.89 -37.84 26.90
N LYS A 609 -5.69 -39.15 26.85
CA LYS A 609 -4.53 -39.79 26.22
C LYS A 609 -4.81 -40.13 24.76
N TYR A 610 -4.32 -39.29 23.84
CA TYR A 610 -4.48 -39.50 22.40
C TYR A 610 -3.30 -38.94 21.62
N TYR A 611 -3.18 -39.35 20.37
CA TYR A 611 -2.38 -38.64 19.38
C TYR A 611 -3.22 -38.31 18.14
N MET A 612 -2.88 -37.22 17.45
CA MET A 612 -3.50 -36.79 16.19
C MET A 612 -2.39 -36.38 15.21
N LEU A 613 -2.39 -36.99 14.03
CA LEU A 613 -1.52 -36.66 12.92
C LEU A 613 -2.35 -35.98 11.84
N SER A 614 -1.97 -34.77 11.45
CA SER A 614 -2.65 -33.98 10.41
C SER A 614 -1.66 -33.62 9.31
N ALA A 615 -2.07 -33.80 8.06
CA ALA A 615 -1.31 -33.43 6.88
C ALA A 615 -2.22 -32.65 5.92
N GLN A 616 -1.75 -31.49 5.49
CA GLN A 616 -2.39 -30.68 4.45
C GLN A 616 -1.36 -30.34 3.38
N HIS A 617 -1.76 -30.47 2.11
CA HIS A 617 -0.95 -30.06 0.98
C HIS A 617 -1.81 -29.35 -0.06
N GLN A 618 -1.41 -28.13 -0.41
CA GLN A 618 -1.98 -27.32 -1.47
C GLN A 618 -0.95 -27.11 -2.56
N TYR A 619 -1.36 -27.24 -3.81
CA TYR A 619 -0.50 -27.04 -4.97
C TYR A 619 -1.23 -26.23 -6.04
N PHE A 620 -0.62 -25.14 -6.48
CA PHE A 620 -1.15 -24.23 -7.49
C PHE A 620 -0.27 -24.28 -8.73
N LEU A 621 -0.87 -24.73 -9.84
CA LEU A 621 -0.23 -24.86 -11.14
C LEU A 621 -0.82 -23.81 -12.10
N PRO A 622 -0.06 -22.77 -12.48
CA PRO A 622 -0.51 -21.81 -13.48
C PRO A 622 -0.47 -22.47 -14.85
N LEU A 623 -1.62 -22.60 -15.51
CA LEU A 623 -1.69 -23.12 -16.89
C LEU A 623 -1.31 -22.02 -17.90
N ASN A 624 -1.65 -20.77 -17.59
CA ASN A 624 -1.25 -19.56 -18.31
C ASN A 624 -1.39 -18.33 -17.36
N ARG A 625 -1.38 -17.10 -17.88
CA ARG A 625 -1.50 -15.87 -17.08
C ARG A 625 -2.86 -15.68 -16.37
N SER A 626 -3.91 -16.37 -16.80
CA SER A 626 -5.29 -16.16 -16.31
C SER A 626 -5.96 -17.42 -15.74
N PHE A 627 -5.44 -18.61 -16.02
CA PHE A 627 -5.99 -19.89 -15.60
C PHE A 627 -5.06 -20.60 -14.63
N THR A 628 -5.60 -21.03 -13.49
CA THR A 628 -4.85 -21.72 -12.44
C THR A 628 -5.53 -23.02 -12.07
N LEU A 629 -4.81 -24.13 -12.08
CA LEU A 629 -5.27 -25.39 -11.52
C LEU A 629 -4.76 -25.53 -10.09
N ALA A 630 -5.64 -25.75 -9.13
CA ALA A 630 -5.32 -25.86 -7.71
C ALA A 630 -5.76 -27.22 -7.16
N PHE A 631 -4.87 -27.83 -6.39
CA PHE A 631 -5.11 -29.08 -5.68
C PHE A 631 -5.03 -28.81 -4.18
N ASN A 632 -5.91 -29.41 -3.39
CA ASN A 632 -5.84 -29.38 -1.93
C ASN A 632 -6.14 -30.78 -1.39
N GLY A 633 -5.25 -31.33 -0.57
CA GLY A 633 -5.45 -32.58 0.14
C GLY A 633 -5.35 -32.38 1.64
N MET A 634 -6.25 -33.00 2.39
CA MET A 634 -6.23 -33.03 3.85
C MET A 634 -6.39 -34.46 4.33
N VAL A 635 -5.48 -34.90 5.20
CA VAL A 635 -5.52 -36.21 5.83
C VAL A 635 -5.29 -36.02 7.33
N ASP A 636 -6.16 -36.62 8.13
CA ASP A 636 -6.03 -36.62 9.58
C ASP A 636 -6.21 -38.05 10.11
N TYR A 637 -5.42 -38.41 11.11
CA TYR A 637 -5.45 -39.71 11.75
C TYR A 637 -5.20 -39.55 13.25
N GLY A 638 -6.26 -39.79 14.04
CA GLY A 638 -6.24 -39.73 15.49
C GLY A 638 -6.61 -41.06 16.12
N LYS A 639 -5.92 -41.39 17.22
CA LYS A 639 -6.18 -42.61 18.00
C LYS A 639 -5.93 -42.39 19.49
N GLY A 640 -6.77 -42.99 20.32
CA GLY A 640 -6.58 -43.04 21.77
C GLY A 640 -5.48 -44.03 22.19
N TYR A 641 -4.84 -43.80 23.33
CA TYR A 641 -3.91 -44.76 23.93
C TYR A 641 -4.11 -44.85 25.44
N GLY A 642 -3.55 -45.89 26.07
CA GLY A 642 -3.74 -46.12 27.51
C GLY A 642 -5.12 -46.69 27.88
N GLY A 643 -5.70 -47.50 26.99
CA GLY A 643 -6.90 -48.31 27.27
C GLY A 643 -8.24 -47.63 26.99
N LYS A 644 -8.25 -46.38 26.53
CA LYS A 644 -9.47 -45.65 26.13
C LYS A 644 -9.38 -45.21 24.67
N GLY A 645 -10.53 -45.09 24.00
CA GLY A 645 -10.64 -44.66 22.59
C GLY A 645 -10.36 -43.17 22.40
N TYR A 646 -10.23 -42.72 21.15
CA TYR A 646 -9.98 -41.31 20.83
C TYR A 646 -11.06 -40.38 21.43
N PRO A 647 -10.69 -39.28 22.12
CA PRO A 647 -11.65 -38.40 22.79
C PRO A 647 -12.65 -37.74 21.83
N LEU A 648 -13.95 -37.98 22.04
CA LEU A 648 -15.03 -37.45 21.21
C LEU A 648 -14.99 -35.92 21.05
N ILE A 649 -14.66 -35.20 22.13
CA ILE A 649 -14.56 -33.73 22.13
C ILE A 649 -13.40 -33.17 21.28
N LYS A 650 -12.54 -34.05 20.74
CA LYS A 650 -11.41 -33.73 19.86
C LYS A 650 -11.64 -34.19 18.42
N ASN A 651 -12.85 -34.63 18.08
CA ASN A 651 -13.19 -35.03 16.73
C ASN A 651 -13.08 -33.87 15.74
N ILE A 652 -12.80 -34.25 14.50
CA ILE A 652 -12.75 -33.38 13.34
C ILE A 652 -13.98 -33.61 12.46
N TYR A 653 -14.31 -32.60 11.65
CA TYR A 653 -15.50 -32.58 10.81
C TYR A 653 -15.12 -32.31 9.34
N ALA A 654 -16.01 -32.72 8.43
CA ALA A 654 -15.97 -32.38 7.01
C ALA A 654 -17.40 -32.27 6.45
N GLY A 655 -17.50 -31.72 5.23
CA GLY A 655 -18.73 -31.24 4.62
C GLY A 655 -18.76 -29.72 4.64
N GLY A 656 -19.20 -29.11 3.55
CA GLY A 656 -19.25 -27.65 3.39
C GLY A 656 -18.02 -27.02 2.74
N LEU A 657 -17.96 -25.68 2.80
CA LEU A 657 -16.83 -24.89 2.30
C LEU A 657 -15.52 -25.31 2.98
N GLY A 658 -14.42 -25.32 2.21
CA GLY A 658 -13.09 -25.74 2.69
C GLY A 658 -12.88 -27.25 2.79
N THR A 659 -13.92 -28.08 2.68
CA THR A 659 -13.80 -29.55 2.64
C THR A 659 -14.53 -30.14 1.45
N VAL A 660 -15.75 -30.67 1.59
CA VAL A 660 -16.54 -31.25 0.50
C VAL A 660 -17.78 -30.42 0.27
N ARG A 661 -17.73 -29.51 -0.73
CA ARG A 661 -18.86 -28.61 -1.04
C ARG A 661 -20.04 -29.40 -1.61
N GLY A 662 -21.26 -28.86 -1.52
CA GLY A 662 -22.49 -29.56 -1.93
C GLY A 662 -23.08 -30.49 -0.87
N TYR A 663 -22.29 -30.91 0.14
CA TYR A 663 -22.77 -31.50 1.38
C TYR A 663 -22.84 -30.43 2.47
N GLU A 664 -23.80 -30.54 3.38
CA GLU A 664 -23.97 -29.56 4.46
C GLU A 664 -22.74 -29.48 5.38
N GLY A 665 -22.53 -28.34 6.04
CA GLY A 665 -21.30 -28.08 6.77
C GLY A 665 -21.14 -28.94 8.02
N SER A 666 -20.08 -29.74 8.10
CA SER A 666 -19.88 -30.73 9.19
C SER A 666 -20.86 -31.91 9.18
N SER A 667 -21.51 -32.21 8.04
CA SER A 667 -22.47 -33.32 7.90
C SER A 667 -21.89 -34.63 7.36
N LEU A 668 -20.56 -34.76 7.25
CA LEU A 668 -19.92 -36.02 6.85
C LEU A 668 -19.40 -36.78 8.07
N GLY A 669 -19.62 -38.10 8.07
CA GLY A 669 -19.15 -39.02 9.10
C GLY A 669 -20.26 -39.70 9.91
N PRO A 670 -19.88 -40.36 11.02
CA PRO A 670 -20.81 -41.11 11.84
C PRO A 670 -21.81 -40.19 12.58
N LYS A 671 -23.01 -40.72 12.77
CA LYS A 671 -24.10 -40.08 13.52
C LYS A 671 -24.30 -40.77 14.87
N ASP A 672 -24.75 -39.99 15.85
CA ASP A 672 -25.25 -40.52 17.10
C ASP A 672 -26.52 -41.36 16.85
N THR A 673 -26.64 -42.50 17.52
CA THR A 673 -27.77 -43.41 17.33
C THR A 673 -29.06 -42.92 17.97
N ARG A 674 -28.98 -42.04 18.98
CA ARG A 674 -30.15 -41.50 19.70
C ARG A 674 -30.64 -40.21 19.06
N THR A 675 -29.75 -39.26 18.80
CA THR A 675 -30.14 -37.92 18.30
C THR A 675 -29.94 -37.75 16.80
N GLY A 676 -29.21 -38.65 16.13
CA GLY A 676 -28.85 -38.48 14.72
C GLY A 676 -27.86 -37.33 14.45
N ASN A 677 -27.33 -36.69 15.51
CA ASN A 677 -26.34 -35.63 15.37
C ASN A 677 -25.01 -36.16 14.83
N TYR A 678 -24.36 -35.41 13.96
CA TYR A 678 -23.03 -35.73 13.46
C TYR A 678 -21.98 -35.61 14.57
N LEU A 679 -21.26 -36.70 14.81
CA LEU A 679 -20.24 -36.78 15.86
C LEU A 679 -18.85 -36.34 15.38
N GLY A 680 -18.67 -36.23 14.06
CA GLY A 680 -17.34 -36.14 13.46
C GLY A 680 -16.58 -37.45 13.64
N GLY A 681 -15.25 -37.41 13.55
CA GLY A 681 -14.43 -38.60 13.71
C GLY A 681 -12.99 -38.30 14.04
N SER A 682 -12.20 -39.36 14.22
CA SER A 682 -10.76 -39.23 14.47
C SER A 682 -9.93 -39.36 13.19
N LYS A 683 -10.53 -39.80 12.07
CA LYS A 683 -9.86 -39.95 10.78
C LYS A 683 -10.60 -39.14 9.71
N ARG A 684 -9.86 -38.41 8.88
CA ARG A 684 -10.40 -37.63 7.77
C ARG A 684 -9.54 -37.81 6.54
N VAL A 685 -10.19 -37.93 5.39
CA VAL A 685 -9.55 -37.86 4.08
C VAL A 685 -10.37 -36.93 3.21
N VAL A 686 -9.77 -35.87 2.69
CA VAL A 686 -10.39 -34.91 1.78
C VAL A 686 -9.42 -34.58 0.64
N GLY A 687 -9.93 -34.49 -0.58
CA GLY A 687 -9.22 -34.04 -1.76
C GLY A 687 -10.10 -33.09 -2.58
N ASN A 688 -9.50 -31.99 -3.04
CA ASN A 688 -10.16 -30.97 -3.84
C ASN A 688 -9.32 -30.67 -5.07
N VAL A 689 -9.98 -30.57 -6.21
CA VAL A 689 -9.42 -30.06 -7.46
C VAL A 689 -10.23 -28.83 -7.85
N GLN A 690 -9.57 -27.71 -8.12
CA GLN A 690 -10.20 -26.45 -8.49
C GLN A 690 -9.54 -25.86 -9.72
N LEU A 691 -10.31 -25.42 -10.71
CA LEU A 691 -9.82 -24.66 -11.85
C LEU A 691 -10.31 -23.22 -11.72
N TYR A 692 -9.40 -22.31 -11.41
CA TYR A 692 -9.67 -20.87 -11.38
C TYR A 692 -9.65 -20.30 -12.79
N LEU A 693 -10.64 -19.45 -13.06
CA LEU A 693 -10.93 -18.81 -14.33
C LEU A 693 -11.03 -17.30 -14.11
N PRO A 694 -10.56 -16.47 -15.06
CA PRO A 694 -10.70 -15.02 -14.94
C PRO A 694 -12.18 -14.64 -14.98
N PHE A 695 -12.56 -13.62 -14.22
CA PHE A 695 -13.87 -12.99 -14.39
C PHE A 695 -13.83 -12.16 -15.69
N PRO A 696 -14.85 -12.24 -16.58
CA PRO A 696 -14.82 -11.45 -17.82
C PRO A 696 -14.63 -9.95 -17.50
N GLY A 697 -13.93 -9.18 -18.33
CA GLY A 697 -13.60 -7.76 -18.07
C GLY A 697 -12.81 -7.43 -16.79
N ALA A 698 -12.37 -8.42 -16.03
CA ALA A 698 -11.40 -8.28 -14.95
C ALA A 698 -10.27 -9.33 -15.12
N GLN A 699 -9.79 -9.51 -16.36
CA GLN A 699 -8.88 -10.60 -16.72
C GLN A 699 -7.51 -10.53 -16.04
N ARG A 700 -7.08 -9.32 -15.64
CA ARG A 700 -5.82 -9.07 -14.91
C ARG A 700 -6.01 -9.06 -13.38
N ASP A 701 -7.24 -8.94 -12.89
CA ASP A 701 -7.52 -8.83 -11.46
C ASP A 701 -7.76 -10.21 -10.83
N ARG A 702 -6.85 -10.62 -9.95
CA ARG A 702 -6.93 -11.90 -9.23
C ARG A 702 -7.87 -11.85 -8.01
N SER A 703 -8.35 -10.65 -7.66
CA SER A 703 -9.27 -10.46 -6.55
C SER A 703 -10.63 -11.12 -6.84
N LEU A 704 -11.05 -11.22 -8.10
CA LEU A 704 -12.34 -11.78 -8.51
C LEU A 704 -12.14 -12.90 -9.54
N ARG A 705 -12.46 -14.13 -9.15
CA ARG A 705 -12.26 -15.33 -9.99
C ARG A 705 -13.46 -16.24 -9.95
N TRP A 706 -13.83 -16.77 -11.11
CA TRP A 706 -14.67 -17.97 -11.15
C TRP A 706 -13.81 -19.18 -10.79
N PHE A 707 -14.43 -20.22 -10.25
CA PHE A 707 -13.77 -21.51 -10.14
C PHE A 707 -14.73 -22.65 -10.44
N LEU A 708 -14.24 -23.67 -11.14
CA LEU A 708 -14.87 -24.98 -11.21
C LEU A 708 -14.21 -25.87 -10.16
N PHE A 709 -14.96 -26.77 -9.55
CA PHE A 709 -14.39 -27.66 -8.54
C PHE A 709 -14.93 -29.09 -8.62
N GLY A 710 -14.08 -30.03 -8.18
CA GLY A 710 -14.45 -31.39 -7.83
C GLY A 710 -13.89 -31.70 -6.44
N ASP A 711 -14.75 -32.10 -5.52
CA ASP A 711 -14.39 -32.41 -4.14
C ASP A 711 -14.69 -33.87 -3.83
N ALA A 712 -13.83 -34.48 -3.02
CA ALA A 712 -13.94 -35.83 -2.52
C ALA A 712 -13.61 -35.83 -1.03
N GLY A 713 -14.37 -36.54 -0.20
CA GLY A 713 -13.94 -36.72 1.18
C GLY A 713 -14.88 -37.55 2.05
N GLN A 714 -14.37 -37.96 3.21
CA GLN A 714 -15.14 -38.66 4.25
C GLN A 714 -14.46 -38.55 5.62
N ILE A 715 -15.27 -38.71 6.66
CA ILE A 715 -14.86 -38.81 8.07
C ILE A 715 -15.15 -40.23 8.58
N TYR A 716 -14.22 -40.78 9.36
CA TYR A 716 -14.35 -42.10 9.99
C TYR A 716 -14.10 -42.00 11.50
N SER A 717 -14.78 -42.85 12.27
CA SER A 717 -14.56 -42.98 13.71
C SER A 717 -13.25 -43.72 14.03
N ASP A 718 -12.83 -43.71 15.30
CA ASP A 718 -11.61 -44.39 15.77
C ASP A 718 -11.64 -45.90 15.46
N ASN A 719 -12.79 -46.53 15.64
CA ASN A 719 -13.00 -47.97 15.45
C ASN A 719 -13.34 -48.37 14.00
N GLN A 720 -13.39 -47.41 13.08
CA GLN A 720 -13.72 -47.66 11.67
C GLN A 720 -12.48 -47.53 10.80
N ASP A 721 -12.26 -48.51 9.91
CA ASP A 721 -11.19 -48.45 8.90
C ASP A 721 -11.52 -47.45 7.79
N ILE A 722 -10.47 -46.88 7.18
CA ILE A 722 -10.61 -45.97 6.05
C ILE A 722 -11.03 -46.79 4.83
N ASP A 723 -12.26 -46.59 4.37
CA ASP A 723 -12.79 -47.20 3.15
C ASP A 723 -12.91 -46.13 2.05
N PHE A 724 -11.95 -46.10 1.11
CA PHE A 724 -12.03 -45.19 -0.05
C PHE A 724 -13.29 -45.44 -0.90
N GLY A 725 -13.89 -46.62 -0.80
CA GLY A 725 -15.19 -46.96 -1.35
C GLY A 725 -16.35 -46.21 -0.70
N ASP A 726 -16.21 -45.57 0.46
CA ASP A 726 -17.25 -44.76 1.11
C ASP A 726 -17.08 -43.24 0.89
N LEU A 727 -16.08 -42.82 0.11
CA LEU A 727 -15.89 -41.40 -0.19
C LEU A 727 -17.12 -40.76 -0.84
N ARG A 728 -17.46 -39.57 -0.35
CA ARG A 728 -18.48 -38.69 -0.93
C ARG A 728 -17.83 -37.77 -1.94
N TYR A 729 -18.52 -37.55 -3.06
CA TYR A 729 -18.02 -36.76 -4.18
C TYR A 729 -19.02 -35.70 -4.58
N SER A 730 -18.51 -34.54 -4.96
CA SER A 730 -19.30 -33.47 -5.53
C SER A 730 -18.54 -32.72 -6.61
N VAL A 731 -19.29 -32.05 -7.48
CA VAL A 731 -18.74 -31.14 -8.49
C VAL A 731 -19.56 -29.87 -8.50
N GLY A 732 -18.95 -28.76 -8.91
CA GLY A 732 -19.68 -27.51 -8.97
C GLY A 732 -18.90 -26.34 -9.55
N VAL A 733 -19.52 -25.18 -9.42
CA VAL A 733 -19.00 -23.88 -9.83
C VAL A 733 -19.09 -22.93 -8.65
N GLY A 734 -18.18 -21.98 -8.56
CA GLY A 734 -18.23 -20.94 -7.55
C GLY A 734 -17.52 -19.67 -7.98
N LEU A 735 -17.66 -18.67 -7.12
CA LEU A 735 -17.07 -17.35 -7.25
C LEU A 735 -16.23 -17.06 -6.01
N SER A 736 -14.99 -16.64 -6.20
CA SER A 736 -14.09 -16.17 -5.16
C SER A 736 -13.86 -14.69 -5.39
N TRP A 737 -14.20 -13.85 -4.40
CA TRP A 737 -14.05 -12.41 -4.49
C TRP A 737 -13.41 -11.84 -3.21
N ASN A 738 -12.23 -11.27 -3.34
CA ASN A 738 -11.60 -10.46 -2.29
C ASN A 738 -12.21 -9.06 -2.32
N SER A 739 -13.40 -8.93 -1.74
CA SER A 739 -14.14 -7.66 -1.70
C SER A 739 -13.52 -6.69 -0.70
N PRO A 740 -13.85 -5.38 -0.77
CA PRO A 740 -13.46 -4.40 0.24
C PRO A 740 -13.95 -4.74 1.66
N MET A 741 -15.03 -5.54 1.77
CA MET A 741 -15.59 -6.00 3.04
C MET A 741 -14.97 -7.34 3.52
N GLY A 742 -13.97 -7.85 2.80
CA GLY A 742 -13.29 -9.12 3.08
C GLY A 742 -13.55 -10.19 2.02
N PRO A 743 -12.88 -11.35 2.13
CA PRO A 743 -13.06 -12.47 1.22
C PRO A 743 -14.50 -12.98 1.23
N LEU A 744 -15.04 -13.17 0.03
CA LEU A 744 -16.32 -13.78 -0.26
C LEU A 744 -16.05 -15.03 -1.09
N GLN A 745 -16.59 -16.16 -0.65
CA GLN A 745 -16.66 -17.36 -1.48
C GLN A 745 -18.11 -17.82 -1.58
N ILE A 746 -18.57 -18.02 -2.80
CA ILE A 746 -19.87 -18.59 -3.13
C ILE A 746 -19.61 -19.86 -3.92
N SER A 747 -20.30 -20.94 -3.61
CA SER A 747 -20.24 -22.17 -4.39
C SER A 747 -21.62 -22.79 -4.57
N TYR A 748 -21.88 -23.25 -5.78
CA TYR A 748 -23.00 -24.11 -6.12
C TYR A 748 -22.46 -25.49 -6.50
N GLY A 749 -22.63 -26.45 -5.59
CA GLY A 749 -22.16 -27.83 -5.72
C GLY A 749 -23.31 -28.82 -5.87
N ARG A 750 -23.08 -29.88 -6.64
CA ARG A 750 -23.97 -31.04 -6.72
C ARG A 750 -23.25 -32.26 -6.15
N ALA A 751 -23.81 -32.85 -5.09
CA ALA A 751 -23.39 -34.16 -4.62
C ALA A 751 -23.67 -35.21 -5.71
N LEU A 752 -22.64 -35.96 -6.09
CA LEU A 752 -22.72 -37.02 -7.12
C LEU A 752 -22.90 -38.41 -6.52
N ARG A 753 -22.45 -38.60 -5.27
CA ARG A 753 -22.49 -39.89 -4.59
C ARG A 753 -23.00 -39.74 -3.16
N ASP A 754 -24.24 -39.31 -3.01
CA ASP A 754 -24.91 -39.29 -1.71
C ASP A 754 -25.50 -40.66 -1.33
N LYS A 755 -25.51 -40.97 -0.04
CA LYS A 755 -26.20 -42.11 0.56
C LYS A 755 -27.42 -41.64 1.35
N PRO A 756 -28.42 -42.53 1.58
CA PRO A 756 -29.51 -42.23 2.51
C PRO A 756 -28.97 -41.78 3.87
N GLY A 757 -29.39 -40.60 4.32
CA GLY A 757 -28.92 -39.99 5.56
C GLY A 757 -27.84 -38.91 5.41
N ASP A 758 -27.28 -38.70 4.21
CA ASP A 758 -26.41 -37.54 3.96
C ASP A 758 -27.22 -36.25 3.81
N GLU A 759 -26.82 -35.20 4.51
CA GLU A 759 -27.41 -33.87 4.38
C GLU A 759 -26.69 -33.07 3.28
N LYS A 760 -27.48 -32.59 2.31
CA LYS A 760 -27.01 -31.91 1.10
C LYS A 760 -27.31 -30.43 1.18
N GLN A 761 -26.35 -29.63 0.75
CA GLN A 761 -26.50 -28.18 0.65
C GLN A 761 -25.83 -27.69 -0.63
N SER A 762 -26.62 -27.55 -1.70
CA SER A 762 -26.08 -27.20 -3.01
C SER A 762 -25.52 -25.79 -3.06
N PHE A 763 -26.22 -24.81 -2.49
CA PHE A 763 -25.77 -23.41 -2.44
C PHE A 763 -25.10 -23.11 -1.11
N GLN A 764 -23.84 -22.71 -1.15
CA GLN A 764 -23.01 -22.41 0.02
C GLN A 764 -22.30 -21.09 -0.18
N PHE A 765 -22.15 -20.34 0.90
CA PHE A 765 -21.46 -19.06 0.87
C PHE A 765 -20.84 -18.74 2.22
N GLN A 766 -19.78 -17.95 2.18
CA GLN A 766 -19.08 -17.42 3.34
C GLN A 766 -18.57 -16.03 3.01
N ILE A 767 -18.86 -15.08 3.89
CA ILE A 767 -18.45 -13.67 3.78
C ILE A 767 -17.58 -13.29 4.99
N GLY A 768 -16.51 -12.51 4.77
CA GLY A 768 -15.86 -11.70 5.80
C GLY A 768 -14.90 -12.42 6.74
N THR A 769 -14.77 -13.75 6.63
CA THR A 769 -13.76 -14.53 7.37
C THR A 769 -12.78 -15.12 6.35
N ALA A 770 -11.50 -14.79 6.49
CA ALA A 770 -10.45 -15.41 5.68
C ALA A 770 -10.25 -16.88 6.13
N PHE A 771 -10.11 -17.77 5.15
CA PHE A 771 -10.09 -19.24 5.28
C PHE A 771 -8.96 -19.81 6.13
#